data_AF-A0A0Q5KVW9-F1
#
_entry.id   AF-A0A0Q5KVW9-F1
#
_cell.length_a   1.000
_cell.length_b   1.000
_cell.length_c   1.000
_cell.angle_alpha   90.00
_cell.angle_beta   90.00
_cell.angle_gamma   90.00
#
_symmetry.space_group_name_H-M   'P 1'
#
loop_
_entity.id
_entity.type
_entity.pdbx_description
1 polymer ?
#
loop_
_entity_poly.entity_id
_entity_poly.type
_entity_poly.pdbx_seq_one_letter_code
_entity_poly.pdbx_strand_id
1 'polypeptide(L)'
;MTAPRPSTARPPTPTLRPTRLGTLFLVLVVLTLIGCVNYGLSLGYGLTFLLGGVWVIGAAQALRAVRGVRVGPPVPEHVPALAGRPLTFRVPLSREGRTLEAMQGGALRLRMRARQGEQTHPLSAAAPVSAAAGGLGLTLPAPRRGTLSLEAWRLSGLDPLGLWTADLPLTPDTGPGEVRLWVAPAAEAQPPAPPTLFAAGHAETGRRAAGQDDLAGLRPYQAGDAPRLVSWRHAARTGALLTREYDAPAGQAPALDWAATAGLPDPEARLSRLCAWVLAARAQGDAFSFSLPGTVLAAAAGEAQVAAALGALSAFGTPPTLPTLAPVRRTLLSPARREILPAGPLRFSLLALAVALLPGVLRQPVWLTALLAAGLGYAALRAGQDQGAAGPRRLPGVPAAALALVAVLGALGLNAVYGTLLGQDAGTALLGLLVVLKAAETHTRRDARLLSLLGLFLTSTHFFHDQGPLTALHALLATAALLAALGGWTLEDGEDRAADDAAPAPATGLRRAGQMMLLAAPLAGLLFALFPRPDGPLWQLPIQQGAQTGLADSISAGEFSNLAQSREVAFRADFTGTVPGPEERYWRGPVYELYDGLRWTQLRAFFNTAPIAVSGPTRSYSITLEPSGKPWLLALDSPVTQPRGTYFTSAFQAAAYPPPTRRTRYTFTQQAARLGLNEDERRLNLNLQLPPGQNPRALALAQGWRSLAPAQRVQAGLGVFRTGFSYSLNPPTLPEQNRIDAFLSSSRVGFCEHFASAFTFLMRAAGVPARIVGGYQGGEVNPDGGYLTVRQQDAHAWAEVWLAGQGWVRVDPTAVVAPARIRTDLGTALTQPQATAARPPGPLARALLRVDALQNSWNTWVAGYDGTQQRTLLARLGVGGVGSAPYLLALAALAVLAVLPGLMLARRAARPRDPLARSLHDLGTRLGLPQLPGETPTAYAARAGEQFPALAAELRAVAAEYNRLRYGRAGSDPAGVRGLRDRVRQVRRPR
;
A
#
# COMPACT_ATOMS: atom_id res chain seq x y z
N MET A 1 18.85 -56.46 -4.46
CA MET A 1 18.43 -55.05 -4.29
C MET A 1 17.93 -54.52 -5.63
N THR A 2 16.62 -54.53 -5.84
CA THR A 2 15.97 -53.92 -7.00
C THR A 2 15.95 -52.41 -6.81
N ALA A 3 16.57 -51.67 -7.73
CA ALA A 3 16.51 -50.22 -7.76
C ALA A 3 15.04 -49.76 -7.87
N PRO A 4 14.60 -48.77 -7.07
CA PRO A 4 13.23 -48.28 -7.18
C PRO A 4 13.02 -47.66 -8.57
N ARG A 5 11.95 -48.09 -9.26
CA ARG A 5 11.50 -47.46 -10.51
C ARG A 5 11.23 -45.96 -10.24
N PRO A 6 11.77 -45.02 -11.04
CA PRO A 6 11.43 -43.62 -10.90
C PRO A 6 9.94 -43.41 -11.18
N SER A 7 9.27 -42.68 -10.29
CA SER A 7 7.83 -42.41 -10.36
C SER A 7 7.49 -41.65 -11.65
N THR A 8 6.42 -42.07 -12.31
CA THR A 8 5.88 -41.54 -13.57
C THR A 8 4.99 -40.30 -13.36
N ALA A 9 5.12 -39.60 -12.24
CA ALA A 9 4.22 -38.50 -11.89
C ALA A 9 4.64 -37.16 -12.50
N ARG A 10 3.66 -36.43 -13.07
CA ARG A 10 3.80 -35.02 -13.47
C ARG A 10 4.32 -34.22 -12.26
N PRO A 11 5.33 -33.35 -12.39
CA PRO A 11 5.84 -32.60 -11.25
C PRO A 11 4.71 -31.81 -10.59
N PRO A 12 4.58 -31.83 -9.25
CA PRO A 12 3.45 -31.22 -8.56
C PRO A 12 3.32 -29.75 -8.94
N THR A 13 2.13 -29.35 -9.37
CA THR A 13 1.81 -27.95 -9.67
C THR A 13 1.49 -27.22 -8.37
N PRO A 14 2.13 -26.08 -8.08
CA PRO A 14 1.78 -25.31 -6.90
C PRO A 14 0.36 -24.76 -7.03
N THR A 15 -0.43 -24.88 -5.97
CA THR A 15 -1.78 -24.31 -5.89
C THR A 15 -1.73 -22.95 -5.22
N LEU A 16 -2.24 -21.92 -5.86
CA LEU A 16 -2.25 -20.55 -5.35
C LEU A 16 -3.58 -20.24 -4.67
N ARG A 17 -3.55 -19.69 -3.45
CA ARG A 17 -4.75 -19.30 -2.68
C ARG A 17 -4.50 -17.99 -1.93
N PRO A 18 -5.49 -17.07 -1.86
CA PRO A 18 -5.38 -15.91 -0.99
C PRO A 18 -5.42 -16.37 0.47
N THR A 19 -4.62 -15.75 1.33
CA THR A 19 -4.71 -15.96 2.79
C THR A 19 -5.92 -15.21 3.34
N ARG A 20 -6.32 -15.48 4.59
CA ARG A 20 -7.38 -14.68 5.25
C ARG A 20 -7.04 -13.18 5.25
N LEU A 21 -5.76 -12.87 5.43
CA LEU A 21 -5.24 -11.50 5.34
C LEU A 21 -5.37 -10.94 3.92
N GLY A 22 -5.00 -11.72 2.90
CA GLY A 22 -5.14 -11.34 1.50
C GLY A 22 -6.58 -11.11 1.06
N THR A 23 -7.53 -11.89 1.59
CA THR A 23 -8.97 -11.66 1.37
C THR A 23 -9.41 -10.36 2.04
N LEU A 24 -9.01 -10.10 3.28
CA LEU A 24 -9.34 -8.85 3.96
C LEU A 24 -8.72 -7.62 3.28
N PHE A 25 -7.50 -7.75 2.78
CA PHE A 25 -6.85 -6.72 1.96
C PHE A 25 -7.62 -6.45 0.67
N LEU A 26 -8.12 -7.50 0.00
CA LEU A 26 -8.95 -7.33 -1.20
C LEU A 26 -10.29 -6.65 -0.85
N VAL A 27 -10.93 -7.03 0.25
CA VAL A 27 -12.15 -6.35 0.74
C VAL A 27 -11.88 -4.88 1.00
N LEU A 28 -10.75 -4.54 1.63
CA LEU A 28 -10.32 -3.16 1.81
C LEU A 28 -10.22 -2.42 0.45
N VAL A 29 -9.53 -3.00 -0.54
CA VAL A 29 -9.39 -2.40 -1.89
C VAL A 29 -10.76 -2.18 -2.55
N VAL A 30 -11.70 -3.12 -2.39
CA VAL A 30 -13.06 -2.97 -2.93
C VAL A 30 -13.83 -1.88 -2.20
N LEU A 31 -13.74 -1.81 -0.86
CA LEU A 31 -14.39 -0.76 -0.07
C LEU A 31 -13.83 0.63 -0.40
N THR A 32 -12.52 0.77 -0.56
CA THR A 32 -11.93 2.05 -0.99
C THR A 32 -12.35 2.40 -2.40
N LEU A 33 -12.42 1.43 -3.32
CA LEU A 33 -12.92 1.66 -4.69
C LEU A 33 -14.35 2.20 -4.68
N ILE A 34 -15.24 1.56 -3.92
CA ILE A 34 -16.64 1.98 -3.76
C ILE A 34 -16.71 3.42 -3.24
N GLY A 35 -15.91 3.76 -2.21
CA GLY A 35 -15.81 5.14 -1.71
C GLY A 35 -15.31 6.13 -2.77
N CYS A 36 -14.28 5.77 -3.53
CA CYS A 36 -13.73 6.63 -4.58
C CYS A 36 -14.74 6.85 -5.72
N VAL A 37 -15.51 5.83 -6.07
CA VAL A 37 -16.60 5.90 -7.05
C VAL A 37 -17.70 6.83 -6.54
N ASN A 38 -18.18 6.62 -5.32
CA ASN A 38 -19.26 7.41 -4.77
C ASN A 38 -18.91 8.90 -4.66
N TYR A 39 -17.68 9.21 -4.27
CA TYR A 39 -17.25 10.58 -4.01
C TYR A 39 -16.38 11.21 -5.11
N GLY A 40 -16.16 10.54 -6.24
CA GLY A 40 -15.39 11.09 -7.36
C GLY A 40 -13.94 11.44 -7.00
N LEU A 41 -13.28 10.64 -6.15
CA LEU A 41 -11.93 10.93 -5.65
C LEU A 41 -10.85 10.40 -6.60
N SER A 42 -10.42 11.20 -7.58
CA SER A 42 -9.42 10.81 -8.58
C SER A 42 -8.17 10.15 -7.97
N LEU A 43 -7.49 10.80 -7.02
CA LEU A 43 -6.31 10.21 -6.38
C LEU A 43 -6.62 9.00 -5.51
N GLY A 44 -7.84 8.91 -4.97
CA GLY A 44 -8.33 7.71 -4.28
C GLY A 44 -8.36 6.48 -5.20
N TYR A 45 -8.77 6.66 -6.46
CA TYR A 45 -8.66 5.59 -7.47
C TYR A 45 -7.20 5.21 -7.73
N GLY A 46 -6.32 6.20 -7.86
CA GLY A 46 -4.88 5.96 -8.07
C GLY A 46 -4.28 5.08 -6.96
N LEU A 47 -4.54 5.42 -5.70
CA LEU A 47 -4.10 4.61 -4.56
C LEU A 47 -4.77 3.22 -4.53
N THR A 48 -6.07 3.15 -4.80
CA THR A 48 -6.82 1.89 -4.79
C THR A 48 -6.31 0.92 -5.86
N PHE A 49 -6.06 1.40 -7.08
CA PHE A 49 -5.50 0.57 -8.15
C PHE A 49 -4.04 0.20 -7.89
N LEU A 50 -3.28 1.07 -7.21
CA LEU A 50 -1.93 0.72 -6.74
C LEU A 50 -1.98 -0.44 -5.74
N LEU A 51 -2.87 -0.41 -4.76
CA LEU A 51 -3.07 -1.50 -3.80
C LEU A 51 -3.56 -2.78 -4.49
N GLY A 52 -4.52 -2.67 -5.42
CA GLY A 52 -4.95 -3.80 -6.25
C GLY A 52 -3.80 -4.40 -7.07
N GLY A 53 -2.94 -3.56 -7.64
CA GLY A 53 -1.72 -3.99 -8.32
C GLY A 53 -0.74 -4.69 -7.39
N VAL A 54 -0.54 -4.19 -6.16
CA VAL A 54 0.28 -4.85 -5.13
C VAL A 54 -0.26 -6.24 -4.81
N TRP A 55 -1.58 -6.40 -4.72
CA TRP A 55 -2.23 -7.69 -4.50
C TRP A 55 -1.96 -8.67 -5.66
N VAL A 56 -2.00 -8.22 -6.92
CA VAL A 56 -1.64 -9.03 -8.10
C VAL A 56 -0.15 -9.38 -8.13
N ILE A 57 0.73 -8.44 -7.82
CA ILE A 57 2.19 -8.67 -7.75
C ILE A 57 2.52 -9.67 -6.63
N GLY A 58 1.83 -9.61 -5.49
CA GLY A 58 1.96 -10.56 -4.39
C GLY A 58 1.69 -12.01 -4.84
N ALA A 59 0.62 -12.24 -5.61
CA ALA A 59 0.30 -13.56 -6.18
C ALA A 59 1.47 -14.15 -6.98
N ALA A 60 2.06 -13.34 -7.86
CA ALA A 60 3.19 -13.74 -8.69
C ALA A 60 4.48 -13.99 -7.85
N GLN A 61 4.64 -13.30 -6.72
CA GLN A 61 5.77 -13.50 -5.81
C GLN A 61 5.62 -14.77 -4.97
N ALA A 62 4.43 -15.08 -4.44
CA ALA A 62 4.15 -16.34 -3.74
C ALA A 62 4.45 -17.56 -4.62
N LEU A 63 4.00 -17.54 -5.89
CA LEU A 63 4.29 -18.61 -6.86
C LEU A 63 5.79 -18.75 -7.16
N ARG A 64 6.53 -17.64 -7.21
CA ARG A 64 7.99 -17.65 -7.43
C ARG A 64 8.76 -18.20 -6.24
N ALA A 65 8.24 -18.07 -5.02
CA ALA A 65 8.88 -18.52 -3.79
C ALA A 65 9.02 -20.06 -3.73
N VAL A 66 7.99 -20.82 -4.11
CA VAL A 66 8.05 -22.30 -4.10
C VAL A 66 8.65 -22.92 -5.36
N ARG A 67 8.84 -22.13 -6.43
CA ARG A 67 9.18 -22.68 -7.75
C ARG A 67 10.59 -23.26 -7.79
N GLY A 68 10.69 -24.56 -8.08
CA GLY A 68 11.98 -25.25 -8.27
C GLY A 68 12.74 -25.49 -6.97
N VAL A 69 12.09 -25.30 -5.82
CA VAL A 69 12.61 -25.68 -4.50
C VAL A 69 12.46 -27.19 -4.33
N ARG A 70 13.52 -27.86 -3.89
CA ARG A 70 13.55 -29.26 -3.47
C ARG A 70 13.80 -29.30 -1.98
N VAL A 71 13.06 -30.17 -1.30
CA VAL A 71 13.20 -30.41 0.14
C VAL A 71 14.08 -31.65 0.30
N GLY A 72 15.25 -31.50 0.91
CA GLY A 72 16.13 -32.63 1.21
C GLY A 72 15.72 -33.36 2.50
N PRO A 73 16.40 -34.46 2.85
CA PRO A 73 16.08 -35.24 4.04
C PRO A 73 16.35 -34.45 5.33
N PRO A 74 15.47 -34.53 6.34
CA PRO A 74 15.73 -33.95 7.66
C PRO A 74 17.00 -34.55 8.27
N VAL A 75 17.94 -33.68 8.66
CA VAL A 75 19.19 -34.08 9.31
C VAL A 75 19.13 -33.67 10.79
N PRO A 76 19.25 -34.60 11.76
CA PRO A 76 19.32 -34.25 13.17
C PRO A 76 20.54 -33.36 13.47
N GLU A 77 20.36 -32.29 14.24
CA GLU A 77 21.48 -31.42 14.66
C GLU A 77 22.37 -32.09 15.73
N HIS A 78 21.80 -33.02 16.50
CA HIS A 78 22.50 -33.80 17.52
C HIS A 78 22.30 -35.30 17.29
N VAL A 79 23.40 -36.06 17.23
CA VAL A 79 23.41 -37.53 17.11
C VAL A 79 24.19 -38.09 18.31
N PRO A 80 23.60 -38.99 19.11
CA PRO A 80 22.44 -39.81 18.84
C PRO A 80 21.13 -39.18 19.34
N ALA A 81 20.00 -39.56 18.73
CA ALA A 81 18.68 -39.15 19.18
C ALA A 81 18.27 -39.93 20.44
N LEU A 82 18.09 -39.23 21.57
CA LEU A 82 17.76 -39.83 22.86
C LEU A 82 16.32 -39.49 23.28
N ALA A 83 15.63 -40.45 23.88
CA ALA A 83 14.30 -40.22 24.43
C ALA A 83 14.33 -39.17 25.56
N GLY A 84 13.26 -38.38 25.67
CA GLY A 84 13.12 -37.37 26.73
C GLY A 84 13.90 -36.07 26.56
N ARG A 85 14.73 -35.93 25.51
CA ARG A 85 15.43 -34.68 25.15
C ARG A 85 14.84 -34.07 23.86
N PRO A 86 14.66 -32.75 23.74
CA PRO A 86 14.17 -32.14 22.50
C PRO A 86 15.09 -32.48 21.33
N LEU A 87 14.50 -32.93 20.23
CA LEU A 87 15.23 -33.34 19.04
C LEU A 87 15.04 -32.32 17.92
N THR A 88 16.11 -31.63 17.56
CA THR A 88 16.12 -30.60 16.51
C THR A 88 16.63 -31.19 15.20
N PHE A 89 15.92 -30.92 14.12
CA PHE A 89 16.27 -31.33 12.76
C PHE A 89 16.42 -30.12 11.87
N ARG A 90 17.41 -30.17 10.98
CA ARG A 90 17.61 -29.21 9.91
C ARG A 90 17.18 -29.84 8.59
N VAL A 91 16.22 -29.23 7.92
CA VAL A 91 15.75 -29.66 6.60
C VAL A 91 16.42 -28.82 5.53
N PRO A 92 17.42 -29.35 4.80
CA PRO A 92 18.10 -28.61 3.76
C PRO A 92 17.12 -28.33 2.63
N LEU A 93 17.05 -27.08 2.23
CA LEU A 93 16.34 -26.67 1.03
C LEU A 93 17.38 -26.46 -0.07
N SER A 94 17.05 -26.83 -1.31
CA SER A 94 17.89 -26.52 -2.47
C SER A 94 17.02 -26.06 -3.64
N ARG A 95 17.60 -25.32 -4.58
CA ARG A 95 16.93 -24.93 -5.82
C ARG A 95 17.71 -25.49 -7.00
N GLU A 96 17.01 -26.04 -8.00
CA GLU A 96 17.66 -26.55 -9.22
C GLU A 96 18.55 -25.47 -9.87
N GLY A 97 19.88 -25.66 -9.80
CA GLY A 97 20.89 -24.87 -10.50
C GLY A 97 21.33 -23.54 -9.87
N ARG A 98 20.88 -23.17 -8.65
CA ARG A 98 21.34 -21.96 -7.92
C ARG A 98 21.25 -22.15 -6.40
N THR A 99 22.11 -21.45 -5.64
CA THR A 99 21.97 -21.30 -4.18
C THR A 99 20.73 -20.46 -3.83
N LEU A 100 20.08 -20.78 -2.70
CA LEU A 100 18.88 -20.09 -2.20
C LEU A 100 19.10 -18.61 -1.89
N GLU A 101 20.35 -18.18 -1.68
CA GLU A 101 20.75 -16.79 -1.42
C GLU A 101 20.36 -15.83 -2.56
N ALA A 102 20.29 -16.33 -3.80
CA ALA A 102 19.84 -15.55 -4.96
C ALA A 102 18.31 -15.33 -4.99
N MET A 103 17.55 -15.87 -4.02
CA MET A 103 16.11 -15.75 -3.96
C MET A 103 15.69 -14.48 -3.21
N GLN A 104 15.13 -13.54 -3.96
CA GLN A 104 14.47 -12.37 -3.39
C GLN A 104 12.97 -12.62 -3.20
N GLY A 105 12.48 -12.37 -1.98
CA GLY A 105 11.06 -12.16 -1.70
C GLY A 105 10.32 -13.37 -1.10
N GLY A 106 9.61 -13.12 0.01
CA GLY A 106 8.65 -14.04 0.62
C GLY A 106 9.17 -14.85 1.81
N ALA A 107 8.31 -15.73 2.30
CA ALA A 107 8.61 -16.70 3.35
C ALA A 107 8.29 -18.12 2.87
N LEU A 108 9.06 -19.10 3.30
CA LEU A 108 8.77 -20.52 3.08
C LEU A 108 8.28 -21.13 4.39
N ARG A 109 7.28 -21.99 4.29
CA ARG A 109 6.74 -22.78 5.39
C ARG A 109 6.70 -24.24 4.99
N LEU A 110 7.40 -25.07 5.75
CA LEU A 110 7.40 -26.53 5.59
C LEU A 110 6.48 -27.15 6.63
N ARG A 111 5.62 -28.08 6.20
CA ARG A 111 4.80 -28.91 7.09
C ARG A 111 5.23 -30.37 6.99
N MET A 112 5.51 -30.94 8.15
CA MET A 112 5.92 -32.33 8.32
C MET A 112 5.03 -33.03 9.33
N ARG A 113 5.03 -34.36 9.31
CA ARG A 113 4.43 -35.21 10.32
C ARG A 113 5.52 -36.09 10.90
N ALA A 114 5.58 -36.16 12.22
CA ALA A 114 6.41 -37.08 12.96
C ALA A 114 5.51 -38.18 13.53
N ARG A 115 5.70 -39.42 13.13
CA ARG A 115 4.96 -40.59 13.62
C ARG A 115 5.87 -41.45 14.48
N GLN A 116 5.42 -41.77 15.69
CA GLN A 116 6.14 -42.65 16.61
C GLN A 116 5.14 -43.62 17.24
N GLY A 117 5.17 -44.89 16.79
CA GLY A 117 4.12 -45.86 17.10
C GLY A 117 2.75 -45.44 16.55
N GLU A 118 1.75 -45.35 17.42
CA GLU A 118 0.40 -44.86 17.10
C GLU A 118 0.28 -43.31 17.17
N GLN A 119 1.24 -42.61 17.77
CA GLN A 119 1.18 -41.16 17.93
C GLN A 119 1.68 -40.44 16.67
N THR A 120 0.98 -39.38 16.27
CA THR A 120 1.37 -38.51 15.15
C THR A 120 1.42 -37.06 15.61
N HIS A 121 2.60 -36.44 15.49
CA HIS A 121 2.86 -35.05 15.84
C HIS A 121 3.00 -34.21 14.56
N PRO A 122 2.14 -33.19 14.34
CA PRO A 122 2.35 -32.24 13.27
C PRO A 122 3.52 -31.31 13.61
N LEU A 123 4.47 -31.17 12.69
CA LEU A 123 5.61 -30.27 12.81
C LEU A 123 5.53 -29.20 11.71
N SER A 124 5.85 -27.96 12.04
CA SER A 124 5.92 -26.88 11.05
C SER A 124 7.05 -25.91 11.34
N ALA A 125 7.77 -25.53 10.30
CA ALA A 125 8.81 -24.50 10.35
C ALA A 125 8.54 -23.46 9.27
N ALA A 126 8.74 -22.19 9.60
CA ALA A 126 8.72 -21.11 8.64
C ALA A 126 9.99 -20.27 8.76
N ALA A 127 10.53 -19.84 7.63
CA ALA A 127 11.66 -18.91 7.59
C ALA A 127 11.53 -17.97 6.39
N PRO A 128 12.05 -16.74 6.48
CA PRO A 128 12.20 -15.90 5.30
C PRO A 128 13.14 -16.60 4.32
N VAL A 129 12.86 -16.45 3.03
CA VAL A 129 13.60 -17.15 1.95
C VAL A 129 15.12 -16.91 2.04
N SER A 130 15.55 -15.71 2.45
CA SER A 130 16.96 -15.37 2.64
C SER A 130 17.64 -16.14 3.78
N ALA A 131 16.92 -16.42 4.88
CA ALA A 131 17.44 -17.19 6.01
C ALA A 131 17.29 -18.71 5.79
N ALA A 132 16.40 -19.11 4.90
CA ALA A 132 16.16 -20.51 4.55
C ALA A 132 17.28 -21.12 3.68
N ALA A 133 18.30 -20.34 3.29
CA ALA A 133 19.47 -20.81 2.55
C ALA A 133 20.25 -21.89 3.30
N GLY A 134 20.22 -21.84 4.63
CA GLY A 134 20.73 -22.89 5.49
C GLY A 134 19.81 -24.10 5.65
N GLY A 135 18.55 -24.07 5.21
CA GLY A 135 17.53 -25.05 5.58
C GLY A 135 16.65 -24.61 6.75
N LEU A 136 15.58 -25.37 7.01
CA LEU A 136 14.57 -25.07 8.02
C LEU A 136 14.79 -25.92 9.27
N GLY A 137 14.91 -25.28 10.45
CA GLY A 137 14.99 -25.96 11.73
C GLY A 137 13.61 -26.38 12.24
N LEU A 138 13.47 -27.62 12.70
CA LEU A 138 12.25 -28.20 13.26
C LEU A 138 12.60 -28.88 14.58
N THR A 139 11.83 -28.62 15.64
CA THR A 139 12.07 -29.24 16.96
C THR A 139 10.91 -30.15 17.32
N LEU A 140 11.20 -31.38 17.72
CA LEU A 140 10.24 -32.31 18.30
C LEU A 140 10.50 -32.41 19.82
N PRO A 141 9.58 -31.94 20.67
CA PRO A 141 9.78 -31.98 22.12
C PRO A 141 9.66 -33.41 22.65
N ALA A 142 10.70 -33.86 23.37
CA ALA A 142 10.74 -35.13 24.13
C ALA A 142 10.23 -36.37 23.35
N PRO A 143 10.98 -36.85 22.33
CA PRO A 143 10.63 -38.07 21.61
C PRO A 143 10.69 -39.29 22.55
N ARG A 144 9.92 -40.34 22.24
CA ARG A 144 9.96 -41.62 22.95
C ARG A 144 11.07 -42.52 22.39
N ARG A 145 11.37 -43.64 23.04
CA ARG A 145 12.23 -44.67 22.43
C ARG A 145 11.48 -45.38 21.29
N GLY A 146 12.18 -45.72 20.21
CA GLY A 146 11.65 -46.49 19.08
C GLY A 146 11.87 -45.82 17.74
N THR A 147 11.24 -46.38 16.69
CA THR A 147 11.30 -45.82 15.34
C THR A 147 10.46 -44.56 15.23
N LEU A 148 11.09 -43.44 14.86
CA LEU A 148 10.47 -42.17 14.52
C LEU A 148 10.44 -42.02 13.00
N SER A 149 9.25 -41.92 12.42
CA SER A 149 9.04 -41.67 11.00
C SER A 149 8.74 -40.20 10.76
N LEU A 150 9.51 -39.55 9.89
CA LEU A 150 9.34 -38.16 9.48
C LEU A 150 8.88 -38.10 8.03
N GLU A 151 7.71 -37.52 7.80
CA GLU A 151 7.15 -37.36 6.46
C GLU A 151 6.88 -35.87 6.18
N ALA A 152 7.60 -35.31 5.21
CA ALA A 152 7.32 -33.97 4.70
C ALA A 152 6.26 -34.03 3.59
N TRP A 153 5.13 -33.37 3.78
CA TRP A 153 3.98 -33.50 2.88
C TRP A 153 3.58 -32.21 2.17
N ARG A 154 4.01 -31.03 2.66
CA ARG A 154 3.69 -29.74 2.01
C ARG A 154 4.76 -28.68 2.25
N LEU A 155 5.14 -27.98 1.18
CA LEU A 155 5.89 -26.73 1.21
C LEU A 155 5.01 -25.59 0.73
N SER A 156 4.82 -24.57 1.55
CA SER A 156 4.04 -23.37 1.23
C SER A 156 4.96 -22.16 1.08
N GLY A 157 4.80 -21.38 0.02
CA GLY A 157 5.46 -20.09 -0.17
C GLY A 157 4.49 -18.95 0.02
N LEU A 158 4.86 -18.00 0.87
CA LEU A 158 4.12 -16.77 1.13
C LEU A 158 4.78 -15.62 0.37
N ASP A 159 3.97 -14.70 -0.16
CA ASP A 159 4.51 -13.44 -0.68
C ASP A 159 5.05 -12.56 0.47
N PRO A 160 5.83 -11.50 0.18
CA PRO A 160 6.44 -10.65 1.20
C PRO A 160 5.47 -9.94 2.14
N LEU A 161 4.18 -9.83 1.79
CA LEU A 161 3.13 -9.22 2.61
C LEU A 161 2.17 -10.25 3.23
N GLY A 162 2.32 -11.54 2.90
CA GLY A 162 1.50 -12.62 3.45
C GLY A 162 0.04 -12.60 2.97
N LEU A 163 -0.23 -11.95 1.84
CA LEU A 163 -1.54 -11.89 1.19
C LEU A 163 -1.87 -13.18 0.43
N TRP A 164 -0.86 -13.88 -0.06
CA TRP A 164 -0.98 -15.07 -0.90
C TRP A 164 -0.15 -16.22 -0.35
N THR A 165 -0.68 -17.43 -0.51
CA THR A 165 0.06 -18.66 -0.26
C THR A 165 0.04 -19.54 -1.50
N ALA A 166 1.21 -20.05 -1.87
CA ALA A 166 1.40 -21.04 -2.92
C ALA A 166 1.79 -22.36 -2.28
N ASP A 167 0.88 -23.33 -2.28
CA ASP A 167 1.08 -24.65 -1.69
C ASP A 167 1.62 -25.63 -2.75
N LEU A 168 2.81 -26.16 -2.50
CA LEU A 168 3.44 -27.23 -3.26
C LEU A 168 3.30 -28.55 -2.46
N PRO A 169 2.47 -29.51 -2.92
CA PRO A 169 2.46 -30.84 -2.32
C PRO A 169 3.78 -31.54 -2.62
N LEU A 170 4.39 -32.14 -1.59
CA LEU A 170 5.67 -32.85 -1.74
C LEU A 170 5.39 -34.28 -2.19
N THR A 171 6.07 -34.70 -3.25
CA THR A 171 6.10 -36.06 -3.80
C THR A 171 7.47 -36.69 -3.54
N PRO A 172 7.66 -38.02 -3.72
CA PRO A 172 8.98 -38.65 -3.60
C PRO A 172 10.07 -38.01 -4.49
N ASP A 173 9.69 -37.34 -5.58
CA ASP A 173 10.61 -36.64 -6.48
C ASP A 173 10.98 -35.22 -6.01
N THR A 174 10.22 -34.62 -5.10
CA THR A 174 10.35 -33.21 -4.66
C THR A 174 10.60 -33.03 -3.16
N GLY A 175 10.35 -34.07 -2.36
CA GLY A 175 10.68 -34.18 -0.95
C GLY A 175 11.40 -35.49 -0.64
N PRO A 176 11.88 -35.66 0.60
CA PRO A 176 12.72 -36.81 0.98
C PRO A 176 11.98 -38.14 1.15
N GLY A 177 10.67 -38.18 0.93
CA GLY A 177 9.83 -39.32 1.29
C GLY A 177 9.71 -39.49 2.82
N GLU A 178 9.37 -40.71 3.23
CA GLU A 178 9.35 -41.10 4.65
C GLU A 178 10.79 -41.39 5.12
N VAL A 179 11.29 -40.62 6.09
CA VAL A 179 12.61 -40.84 6.70
C VAL A 179 12.43 -41.45 8.07
N ARG A 180 13.03 -42.64 8.30
CA ARG A 180 12.99 -43.32 9.60
C ARG A 180 14.26 -43.06 10.38
N LEU A 181 14.09 -42.70 11.65
CA LEU A 181 15.14 -42.43 12.61
C LEU A 181 14.95 -43.33 13.82
N TRP A 182 16.04 -43.83 14.38
CA TRP A 182 16.03 -44.59 15.62
C TRP A 182 16.24 -43.65 16.80
N VAL A 183 15.29 -43.63 17.73
CA VAL A 183 15.42 -42.89 18.99
C VAL A 183 15.77 -43.88 20.09
N ALA A 184 16.97 -43.76 20.64
CA ALA A 184 17.49 -44.61 21.70
C ALA A 184 16.86 -44.26 23.07
N PRO A 185 16.94 -45.16 24.08
CA PRO A 185 16.46 -44.86 25.43
C PRO A 185 17.10 -43.59 26.02
N ALA A 186 16.44 -42.97 27.00
CA ALA A 186 17.07 -41.92 27.77
C ALA A 186 18.25 -42.52 28.54
N ALA A 187 19.44 -41.94 28.44
CA ALA A 187 20.61 -42.41 29.18
C ALA A 187 20.48 -42.08 30.67
N GLU A 188 20.84 -43.04 31.53
CA GLU A 188 20.93 -42.84 32.97
C GLU A 188 21.92 -41.71 33.28
N ALA A 189 21.54 -40.79 34.18
CA ALA A 189 22.33 -39.59 34.44
C ALA A 189 23.68 -39.90 35.11
N GLN A 190 23.74 -40.93 35.96
CA GLN A 190 24.93 -41.37 36.68
C GLN A 190 24.98 -42.91 36.69
N PRO A 191 25.37 -43.55 35.57
CA PRO A 191 25.46 -45.00 35.53
C PRO A 191 26.65 -45.49 36.38
N PRO A 192 26.53 -46.65 37.06
CA PRO A 192 27.71 -47.32 37.63
C PRO A 192 28.67 -47.73 36.50
N ALA A 193 29.95 -48.00 36.82
CA ALA A 193 30.88 -48.51 35.82
C ALA A 193 30.36 -49.86 35.23
N PRO A 194 30.51 -50.09 33.92
CA PRO A 194 30.15 -51.39 33.33
C PRO A 194 31.00 -52.49 33.98
N PRO A 195 30.41 -53.66 34.30
CA PRO A 195 31.20 -54.75 34.83
C PRO A 195 32.23 -55.22 33.79
N THR A 196 33.48 -55.32 34.21
CA THR A 196 34.57 -55.92 33.45
C THR A 196 34.39 -57.43 33.42
N LEU A 197 33.52 -57.93 32.54
CA LEU A 197 33.37 -59.36 32.28
C LEU A 197 34.32 -59.77 31.15
N PHE A 198 35.26 -60.65 31.48
CA PHE A 198 36.14 -61.30 30.51
C PHE A 198 35.28 -62.06 29.50
N ALA A 199 35.40 -61.73 28.21
CA ALA A 199 34.83 -62.56 27.15
C ALA A 199 35.59 -63.90 27.14
N ALA A 200 34.96 -64.97 27.59
CA ALA A 200 35.48 -66.32 27.41
C ALA A 200 35.36 -66.70 25.92
N GLY A 201 36.48 -66.67 25.19
CA GLY A 201 36.55 -67.23 23.84
C GLY A 201 37.77 -66.79 23.03
N HIS A 202 38.68 -67.75 22.83
CA HIS A 202 39.81 -67.78 21.88
C HIS A 202 41.05 -66.95 22.23
N ALA A 203 41.82 -67.45 23.19
CA ALA A 203 43.26 -67.25 23.21
C ALA A 203 43.95 -68.51 22.66
N GLU A 204 44.37 -68.47 21.40
CA GLU A 204 45.57 -69.16 20.94
C GLU A 204 46.17 -68.37 19.77
N THR A 205 47.06 -67.44 20.10
CA THR A 205 48.44 -67.31 19.61
C THR A 205 48.93 -65.90 19.88
N GLY A 206 50.09 -65.83 20.52
CA GLY A 206 50.67 -64.57 20.98
C GLY A 206 51.27 -63.73 19.85
N ARG A 207 51.10 -62.42 19.97
CA ARG A 207 52.12 -61.42 19.64
C ARG A 207 51.81 -60.08 20.31
N ARG A 208 52.78 -59.54 21.06
CA ARG A 208 52.98 -58.08 21.29
C ARG A 208 53.58 -57.49 19.99
N ALA A 209 53.64 -56.21 19.63
CA ALA A 209 53.39 -54.84 20.14
C ALA A 209 53.21 -53.94 18.87
N ALA A 210 52.65 -52.73 18.84
CA ALA A 210 53.25 -51.46 19.29
C ALA A 210 52.32 -50.27 18.90
N GLY A 211 52.34 -49.19 19.69
CA GLY A 211 52.09 -47.78 19.30
C GLY A 211 50.71 -47.35 18.75
N GLN A 212 50.07 -46.37 19.41
CA GLN A 212 48.83 -45.71 18.98
C GLN A 212 48.91 -44.94 17.63
N ASP A 213 50.03 -45.01 16.90
CA ASP A 213 50.32 -44.15 15.75
C ASP A 213 50.69 -44.89 14.44
N ASP A 214 50.85 -46.23 14.45
CA ASP A 214 51.24 -46.95 13.24
C ASP A 214 50.01 -47.39 12.41
N LEU A 215 49.96 -46.92 11.16
CA LEU A 215 48.90 -47.21 10.19
C LEU A 215 48.97 -48.70 9.77
N ALA A 216 48.04 -49.51 10.26
CA ALA A 216 47.94 -50.94 9.92
C ALA A 216 47.50 -51.17 8.46
N GLY A 217 46.70 -50.27 7.89
CA GLY A 217 46.24 -50.40 6.51
C GLY A 217 45.30 -49.30 6.03
N LEU A 218 44.92 -49.40 4.75
CA LEU A 218 43.89 -48.57 4.14
C LEU A 218 42.79 -49.49 3.61
N ARG A 219 41.57 -49.36 4.13
CA ARG A 219 40.41 -50.06 3.59
C ARG A 219 39.47 -49.10 2.85
N PRO A 220 38.62 -49.61 1.94
CA PRO A 220 37.54 -48.82 1.35
C PRO A 220 36.68 -48.14 2.41
N TYR A 221 36.38 -46.86 2.19
CA TYR A 221 35.47 -46.11 3.05
C TYR A 221 34.11 -46.80 3.13
N GLN A 222 33.65 -47.04 4.35
CA GLN A 222 32.30 -47.49 4.61
C GLN A 222 31.48 -46.33 5.17
N ALA A 223 30.21 -46.25 4.77
CA ALA A 223 29.31 -45.23 5.27
C ALA A 223 29.17 -45.37 6.80
N GLY A 224 29.67 -44.38 7.54
CA GLY A 224 29.75 -44.40 9.01
C GLY A 224 31.17 -44.21 9.56
N ASP A 225 32.21 -44.33 8.72
CA ASP A 225 33.59 -44.08 9.16
C ASP A 225 33.81 -42.60 9.53
N ALA A 226 34.55 -42.37 10.62
CA ALA A 226 34.82 -41.02 11.12
C ALA A 226 35.66 -40.22 10.10
N PRO A 227 35.28 -38.97 9.72
CA PRO A 227 35.99 -38.17 8.71
C PRO A 227 37.48 -37.94 9.01
N ARG A 228 37.86 -37.96 10.30
CA ARG A 228 39.26 -37.85 10.76
C ARG A 228 40.14 -39.04 10.36
N LEU A 229 39.53 -40.20 10.14
CA LEU A 229 40.23 -41.44 9.74
C LEU A 229 40.31 -41.58 8.21
N VAL A 230 39.63 -40.73 7.44
CA VAL A 230 39.70 -40.76 5.98
C VAL A 230 41.06 -40.22 5.52
N SER A 231 41.79 -41.03 4.74
CA SER A 231 43.06 -40.62 4.13
C SER A 231 42.80 -39.76 2.88
N TRP A 232 42.55 -38.47 3.09
CA TRP A 232 42.30 -37.49 2.02
C TRP A 232 43.40 -37.44 0.96
N ARG A 233 44.67 -37.66 1.35
CA ARG A 233 45.82 -37.71 0.44
C ARG A 233 45.79 -38.91 -0.54
N HIS A 234 45.14 -40.01 -0.18
CA HIS A 234 44.96 -41.18 -1.07
C HIS A 234 43.66 -41.10 -1.87
N ALA A 235 42.60 -40.55 -1.27
CA ALA A 235 41.36 -40.26 -1.96
C ALA A 235 41.53 -39.27 -3.12
N ALA A 236 42.34 -38.22 -2.93
CA ALA A 236 42.65 -37.24 -3.98
C ALA A 236 43.44 -37.82 -5.16
N ARG A 237 44.13 -38.95 -4.97
CA ARG A 237 45.02 -39.56 -5.98
C ARG A 237 44.37 -40.72 -6.73
N THR A 238 43.47 -41.44 -6.07
CA THR A 238 42.81 -42.65 -6.60
C THR A 238 41.33 -42.45 -6.93
N GLY A 239 40.73 -41.34 -6.48
CA GLY A 239 39.31 -41.04 -6.65
C GLY A 239 38.38 -41.83 -5.72
N ALA A 240 38.90 -42.78 -4.93
CA ALA A 240 38.13 -43.59 -3.99
C ALA A 240 38.44 -43.18 -2.53
N LEU A 241 37.39 -43.00 -1.72
CA LEU A 241 37.55 -42.71 -0.29
C LEU A 241 38.13 -43.96 0.41
N LEU A 242 39.23 -43.77 1.15
CA LEU A 242 39.93 -44.82 1.89
C LEU A 242 40.06 -44.39 3.35
N THR A 243 39.76 -45.31 4.27
CA THR A 243 39.82 -45.10 5.72
C THR A 243 41.09 -45.75 6.27
N ARG A 244 41.84 -45.00 7.08
CA ARG A 244 43.03 -45.45 7.82
C ARG A 244 42.60 -46.41 8.91
N GLU A 245 43.15 -47.62 8.86
CA GLU A 245 43.08 -48.58 9.95
C GLU A 245 44.35 -48.49 10.79
N TYR A 246 44.16 -48.49 12.11
CA TYR A 246 45.22 -48.51 13.10
C TYR A 246 45.12 -49.84 13.85
N ASP A 247 46.25 -50.46 14.15
CA ASP A 247 46.27 -51.69 14.95
C ASP A 247 45.88 -51.34 16.39
N ALA A 248 44.80 -51.95 16.89
CA ALA A 248 44.42 -51.85 18.28
C ALA A 248 45.10 -52.99 19.08
N PRO A 249 45.70 -52.72 20.25
CA PRO A 249 46.14 -53.80 21.12
C PRO A 249 44.93 -54.65 21.53
N ALA A 250 45.12 -55.96 21.69
CA ALA A 250 44.16 -56.86 22.34
C ALA A 250 44.04 -56.48 23.83
N GLY A 251 43.33 -55.39 24.09
CA GLY A 251 42.97 -54.88 25.41
C GLY A 251 41.57 -55.36 25.78
N GLN A 252 41.35 -55.58 27.07
CA GLN A 252 40.08 -56.01 27.65
C GLN A 252 38.95 -55.06 27.22
N ALA A 253 38.04 -55.54 26.36
CA ALA A 253 36.85 -54.78 25.96
C ALA A 253 35.74 -55.02 27.00
N PRO A 254 35.15 -53.97 27.62
CA PRO A 254 34.02 -54.13 28.52
C PRO A 254 32.84 -54.82 27.80
N ALA A 255 32.22 -55.79 28.47
CA ALA A 255 31.04 -56.48 27.97
C ALA A 255 29.77 -55.79 28.49
N LEU A 256 29.08 -55.08 27.60
CA LEU A 256 27.83 -54.40 27.88
C LEU A 256 26.68 -55.40 27.75
N ASP A 257 26.47 -56.21 28.80
CA ASP A 257 25.51 -57.31 28.80
C ASP A 257 24.19 -56.95 29.50
N TRP A 258 23.07 -57.35 28.91
CA TRP A 258 21.76 -57.30 29.52
C TRP A 258 21.71 -58.03 30.87
N ALA A 259 22.39 -59.17 31.00
CA ALA A 259 22.42 -59.92 32.26
C ALA A 259 23.04 -59.11 33.42
N ALA A 260 24.05 -58.27 33.12
CA ALA A 260 24.69 -57.38 34.09
C ALA A 260 23.78 -56.27 34.64
N THR A 261 22.61 -56.05 34.02
CA THR A 261 21.62 -55.07 34.50
C THR A 261 20.47 -55.70 35.30
N ALA A 262 20.54 -57.00 35.63
CA ALA A 262 19.46 -57.73 36.30
C ALA A 262 19.05 -57.19 37.68
N GLY A 263 19.89 -56.39 38.33
CA GLY A 263 19.56 -55.72 39.60
C GLY A 263 18.54 -54.57 39.50
N LEU A 264 18.10 -54.20 38.29
CA LEU A 264 17.04 -53.20 38.07
C LEU A 264 15.72 -53.93 37.74
N PRO A 265 14.62 -53.66 38.48
CA PRO A 265 13.34 -54.34 38.29
C PRO A 265 12.58 -53.90 37.03
N ASP A 266 12.84 -52.68 36.53
CA ASP A 266 12.19 -52.12 35.35
C ASP A 266 13.05 -52.35 34.08
N PRO A 267 12.52 -53.03 33.04
CA PRO A 267 13.18 -53.17 31.74
C PRO A 267 13.65 -51.85 31.12
N GLU A 268 12.93 -50.73 31.35
CA GLU A 268 13.33 -49.42 30.84
C GLU A 268 14.57 -48.86 31.52
N ALA A 269 14.68 -49.04 32.84
CA ALA A 269 15.85 -48.63 33.60
C ALA A 269 17.09 -49.43 33.14
N ARG A 270 16.92 -50.72 32.82
CA ARG A 270 18.00 -51.57 32.27
C ARG A 270 18.48 -51.06 30.92
N LEU A 271 17.55 -50.68 30.03
CA LEU A 271 17.88 -50.11 28.72
C LEU A 271 18.50 -48.72 28.83
N SER A 272 18.06 -47.92 29.80
CA SER A 272 18.65 -46.61 30.15
C SER A 272 20.11 -46.73 30.59
N ARG A 273 20.43 -47.76 31.41
CA ARG A 273 21.78 -48.07 31.85
C ARG A 273 22.68 -48.57 30.72
N LEU A 274 22.21 -49.52 29.91
CA LEU A 274 22.94 -49.99 28.73
C LEU A 274 23.20 -48.85 27.73
N CYS A 275 22.22 -47.96 27.52
CA CYS A 275 22.40 -46.78 26.69
C CYS A 275 23.49 -45.86 27.24
N ALA A 276 23.50 -45.60 28.55
CA ALA A 276 24.52 -44.78 29.19
C ALA A 276 25.94 -45.39 29.04
N TRP A 277 26.09 -46.71 29.18
CA TRP A 277 27.37 -47.39 28.95
C TRP A 277 27.84 -47.32 27.49
N VAL A 278 26.94 -47.50 26.52
CA VAL A 278 27.26 -47.36 25.10
C VAL A 278 27.71 -45.93 24.77
N LEU A 279 27.05 -44.91 25.35
CA LEU A 279 27.45 -43.51 25.16
C LEU A 279 28.78 -43.17 25.86
N ALA A 280 29.06 -43.76 27.01
CA ALA A 280 30.34 -43.62 27.70
C ALA A 280 31.48 -44.24 26.87
N ALA A 281 31.30 -45.46 26.35
CA ALA A 281 32.26 -46.11 25.46
C ALA A 281 32.49 -45.30 24.17
N ARG A 282 31.42 -44.72 23.58
CA ARG A 282 31.54 -43.81 22.44
C ARG A 282 32.40 -42.58 22.77
N ALA A 283 32.19 -41.96 23.94
CA ALA A 283 32.92 -40.77 24.35
C ALA A 283 34.42 -41.04 24.57
N GLN A 284 34.75 -42.24 25.03
CA GLN A 284 36.13 -42.69 25.27
C GLN A 284 36.79 -43.28 24.01
N GLY A 285 35.99 -43.73 23.05
CA GLY A 285 36.47 -44.36 21.81
C GLY A 285 36.81 -45.85 21.98
N ASP A 286 36.37 -46.46 23.07
CA ASP A 286 36.73 -47.82 23.47
C ASP A 286 35.97 -48.88 22.65
N ALA A 287 36.62 -50.03 22.46
CA ALA A 287 35.96 -51.22 21.94
C ALA A 287 35.05 -51.82 23.00
N PHE A 288 33.85 -52.28 22.63
CA PHE A 288 32.94 -52.96 23.55
C PHE A 288 32.19 -54.09 22.85
N SER A 289 31.90 -55.16 23.59
CA SER A 289 30.91 -56.15 23.17
C SER A 289 29.54 -55.76 23.74
N PHE A 290 28.47 -56.09 23.03
CA PHE A 290 27.11 -55.72 23.43
C PHE A 290 26.19 -56.91 23.30
N SER A 291 25.49 -57.24 24.38
CA SER A 291 24.55 -58.37 24.44
C SER A 291 23.19 -57.89 24.93
N LEU A 292 22.19 -58.10 24.10
CA LEU A 292 20.78 -57.85 24.39
C LEU A 292 20.00 -59.12 23.99
N PRO A 293 18.89 -59.49 24.65
CA PRO A 293 18.16 -60.70 24.28
C PRO A 293 17.76 -60.67 22.78
N GLY A 294 18.27 -61.63 22.01
CA GLY A 294 18.09 -61.71 20.55
C GLY A 294 19.08 -60.90 19.70
N THR A 295 20.06 -60.21 20.27
CA THR A 295 21.10 -59.48 19.52
C THR A 295 22.43 -59.51 20.27
N VAL A 296 23.46 -60.09 19.67
CA VAL A 296 24.83 -60.14 20.21
C VAL A 296 25.77 -59.49 19.20
N LEU A 297 26.52 -58.48 19.64
CA LEU A 297 27.55 -57.79 18.87
C LEU A 297 28.92 -58.16 19.47
N ALA A 298 29.81 -58.70 18.64
CA ALA A 298 31.20 -58.97 19.00
C ALA A 298 31.94 -57.67 19.36
N ALA A 299 33.04 -57.79 20.10
CA ALA A 299 33.84 -56.65 20.51
C ALA A 299 34.40 -55.91 19.29
N ALA A 300 33.96 -54.66 19.11
CA ALA A 300 34.45 -53.76 18.07
C ALA A 300 34.42 -52.32 18.59
N ALA A 301 35.17 -51.43 17.94
CA ALA A 301 35.19 -50.00 18.24
C ALA A 301 34.62 -49.19 17.06
N GLY A 302 34.23 -47.94 17.35
CA GLY A 302 33.82 -46.96 16.33
C GLY A 302 32.31 -46.74 16.22
N GLU A 303 31.94 -45.75 15.40
CA GLU A 303 30.56 -45.25 15.28
C GLU A 303 29.59 -46.29 14.72
N ALA A 304 30.05 -47.23 13.89
CA ALA A 304 29.23 -48.32 13.38
C ALA A 304 28.76 -49.27 14.50
N GLN A 305 29.65 -49.60 15.44
CA GLN A 305 29.33 -50.43 16.61
C GLN A 305 28.33 -49.71 17.53
N VAL A 306 28.55 -48.42 17.77
CA VAL A 306 27.65 -47.58 18.59
C VAL A 306 26.27 -47.46 17.94
N ALA A 307 26.21 -47.23 16.63
CA ALA A 307 24.94 -47.15 15.89
C ALA A 307 24.17 -48.49 15.92
N ALA A 308 24.87 -49.62 15.80
CA ALA A 308 24.27 -50.95 15.90
C ALA A 308 23.71 -51.22 17.31
N ALA A 309 24.47 -50.90 18.37
CA ALA A 309 24.04 -51.08 19.75
C ALA A 309 22.84 -50.17 20.11
N LEU A 310 22.90 -48.88 19.77
CA LEU A 310 21.79 -47.94 19.99
C LEU A 310 20.55 -48.31 19.15
N GLY A 311 20.75 -48.81 17.93
CA GLY A 311 19.70 -49.35 17.08
C GLY A 311 18.99 -50.55 17.74
N ALA A 312 19.75 -51.52 18.25
CA ALA A 312 19.22 -52.65 18.98
C ALA A 312 18.45 -52.22 20.24
N LEU A 313 19.00 -51.30 21.05
CA LEU A 313 18.31 -50.73 22.22
C LEU A 313 17.00 -50.02 21.85
N SER A 314 16.98 -49.31 20.72
CA SER A 314 15.77 -48.60 20.26
C SER A 314 14.66 -49.55 19.81
N ALA A 315 15.00 -50.72 19.26
CA ALA A 315 14.05 -51.71 18.74
C ALA A 315 13.60 -52.74 19.80
N PHE A 316 14.20 -52.74 20.99
CA PHE A 316 13.99 -53.76 22.01
C PHE A 316 12.72 -53.55 22.84
N GLY A 317 11.89 -54.60 22.87
CA GLY A 317 10.61 -54.64 23.61
C GLY A 317 9.57 -53.66 23.08
N THR A 318 8.39 -53.64 23.72
CA THR A 318 7.41 -52.57 23.52
C THR A 318 7.80 -51.37 24.38
N PRO A 319 7.94 -50.16 23.80
CA PRO A 319 8.23 -48.97 24.60
C PRO A 319 7.08 -48.72 25.60
N PRO A 320 7.39 -48.23 26.81
CA PRO A 320 6.40 -48.02 27.86
C PRO A 320 5.31 -47.07 27.37
N THR A 321 4.06 -47.41 27.68
CA THR A 321 2.92 -46.52 27.47
C THR A 321 3.00 -45.41 28.51
N LEU A 322 3.80 -44.38 28.24
CA LEU A 322 3.70 -43.14 29.01
C LEU A 322 2.24 -42.68 28.92
N PRO A 323 1.60 -42.26 30.04
CA PRO A 323 0.25 -41.75 30.01
C PRO A 323 0.16 -40.77 28.86
N THR A 324 -0.83 -40.96 28.00
CA THR A 324 -1.14 -40.02 26.95
C THR A 324 -1.19 -38.68 27.65
N LEU A 325 -0.20 -37.80 27.43
CA LEU A 325 -0.40 -36.39 27.69
C LEU A 325 -1.71 -36.12 26.99
N ALA A 326 -2.77 -35.88 27.78
CA ALA A 326 -4.09 -35.66 27.24
C ALA A 326 -3.86 -34.73 26.06
N PRO A 327 -4.40 -35.03 24.86
CA PRO A 327 -4.30 -34.06 23.77
C PRO A 327 -4.63 -32.75 24.44
N VAL A 328 -3.75 -31.76 24.32
CA VAL A 328 -4.04 -30.43 24.86
C VAL A 328 -5.30 -30.03 24.10
N ARG A 329 -6.46 -30.43 24.63
CA ARG A 329 -7.75 -29.86 24.37
C ARG A 329 -7.39 -28.45 24.72
N ARG A 330 -7.31 -27.61 23.69
CA ARG A 330 -7.51 -26.19 23.87
C ARG A 330 -8.86 -26.15 24.58
N THR A 331 -8.81 -26.20 25.91
CA THR A 331 -9.91 -25.80 26.77
C THR A 331 -10.27 -24.45 26.20
N LEU A 332 -11.47 -24.35 25.66
CA LEU A 332 -11.98 -23.14 25.04
C LEU A 332 -12.04 -21.95 26.02
N LEU A 333 -11.61 -22.18 27.28
CA LEU A 333 -11.57 -21.26 28.40
C LEU A 333 -10.23 -21.34 29.19
N SER A 334 -9.12 -21.71 28.55
CA SER A 334 -7.82 -21.29 29.10
C SER A 334 -7.70 -19.78 28.86
N PRO A 335 -7.40 -18.92 29.86
CA PRO A 335 -7.06 -17.53 29.58
C PRO A 335 -5.94 -17.55 28.55
N ALA A 336 -6.19 -16.96 27.38
CA ALA A 336 -5.27 -16.98 26.26
C ALA A 336 -3.87 -16.64 26.79
N ARG A 337 -2.91 -17.57 26.68
CA ARG A 337 -1.49 -17.24 26.91
C ARG A 337 -1.24 -15.99 26.08
N ARG A 338 -0.98 -14.86 26.75
CA ARG A 338 -0.68 -13.59 26.08
C ARG A 338 0.53 -13.85 25.19
N GLU A 339 0.31 -13.78 23.88
CA GLU A 339 1.39 -13.88 22.92
C GLU A 339 2.27 -12.64 23.10
N ILE A 340 3.53 -12.82 23.50
CA ILE A 340 4.46 -11.70 23.62
C ILE A 340 4.77 -11.20 22.21
N LEU A 341 4.32 -9.98 21.89
CA LEU A 341 4.52 -9.40 20.58
C LEU A 341 5.97 -8.91 20.41
N PRO A 342 6.54 -9.06 19.20
CA PRO A 342 7.85 -8.49 18.89
C PRO A 342 7.79 -6.94 18.90
N ALA A 343 8.57 -6.29 19.79
CA ALA A 343 8.53 -4.84 20.02
C ALA A 343 8.93 -4.04 18.78
N GLY A 344 9.95 -4.50 18.04
CA GLY A 344 10.43 -3.82 16.83
C GLY A 344 9.36 -3.69 15.75
N PRO A 345 8.79 -4.79 15.24
CA PRO A 345 7.67 -4.77 14.28
C PRO A 345 6.45 -3.99 14.76
N LEU A 346 6.11 -4.06 16.05
CA LEU A 346 5.00 -3.31 16.63
C LEU A 346 5.27 -1.80 16.64
N ARG A 347 6.43 -1.36 17.13
CA ARG A 347 6.84 0.06 17.10
C ARG A 347 6.88 0.61 15.69
N PHE A 348 7.36 -0.16 14.72
CA PHE A 348 7.36 0.25 13.32
C PHE A 348 5.93 0.38 12.75
N SER A 349 5.02 -0.53 13.13
CA SER A 349 3.60 -0.45 12.73
C SER A 349 2.93 0.81 13.31
N LEU A 350 3.23 1.15 14.58
CA LEU A 350 2.74 2.36 15.23
C LEU A 350 3.32 3.63 14.59
N LEU A 351 4.61 3.62 14.21
CA LEU A 351 5.24 4.73 13.48
C LEU A 351 4.60 4.91 12.10
N ALA A 352 4.37 3.83 11.34
CA ALA A 352 3.70 3.88 10.06
C ALA A 352 2.27 4.45 10.19
N LEU A 353 1.57 4.10 11.27
CA LEU A 353 0.26 4.64 11.59
C LEU A 353 0.31 6.13 11.97
N ALA A 354 1.31 6.55 12.74
CA ALA A 354 1.55 7.97 13.06
C ALA A 354 1.80 8.79 11.78
N VAL A 355 2.60 8.26 10.85
CA VAL A 355 2.81 8.87 9.53
C VAL A 355 1.48 8.98 8.79
N ALA A 356 0.66 7.93 8.77
CA ALA A 356 -0.65 7.98 8.13
C ALA A 356 -1.57 9.06 8.73
N LEU A 357 -1.56 9.25 10.06
CA LEU A 357 -2.38 10.25 10.76
C LEU A 357 -1.90 11.70 10.62
N LEU A 358 -0.68 11.93 10.15
CA LEU A 358 -0.03 13.25 10.13
C LEU A 358 -0.87 14.38 9.48
N PRO A 359 -1.56 14.17 8.34
CA PRO A 359 -2.39 15.23 7.75
C PRO A 359 -3.59 15.63 8.61
N GLY A 360 -4.01 14.80 9.56
CA GLY A 360 -5.09 15.10 10.49
C GLY A 360 -4.70 16.13 11.55
N VAL A 361 -3.40 16.21 11.91
CA VAL A 361 -2.88 16.97 13.06
C VAL A 361 -3.28 18.44 13.04
N LEU A 362 -3.22 19.08 11.86
CA LEU A 362 -3.53 20.51 11.69
C LEU A 362 -5.00 20.79 11.37
N ARG A 363 -5.78 19.76 11.03
CA ARG A 363 -7.19 19.89 10.61
C ARG A 363 -8.18 19.56 11.71
N GLN A 364 -7.75 18.75 12.67
CA GLN A 364 -8.58 18.26 13.76
C GLN A 364 -8.41 19.14 15.01
N PRO A 365 -9.39 19.12 15.93
CA PRO A 365 -9.26 19.83 17.19
C PRO A 365 -7.99 19.42 17.93
N VAL A 366 -7.31 20.39 18.55
CA VAL A 366 -6.04 20.18 19.25
C VAL A 366 -6.16 19.08 20.32
N TRP A 367 -7.30 19.00 21.00
CA TRP A 367 -7.57 17.96 22.00
C TRP A 367 -7.57 16.54 21.41
N LEU A 368 -8.07 16.38 20.17
CA LEU A 368 -8.08 15.08 19.50
C LEU A 368 -6.65 14.71 19.09
N THR A 369 -5.91 15.64 18.50
CA THR A 369 -4.49 15.44 18.15
C THR A 369 -3.68 15.00 19.37
N ALA A 370 -3.88 15.64 20.53
CA ALA A 370 -3.24 15.26 21.78
C ALA A 370 -3.64 13.83 22.22
N LEU A 371 -4.92 13.47 22.10
CA LEU A 371 -5.42 12.13 22.43
C LEU A 371 -4.83 11.05 21.50
N LEU A 372 -4.73 11.33 20.20
CA LEU A 372 -4.13 10.43 19.21
C LEU A 372 -2.64 10.21 19.51
N ALA A 373 -1.90 11.29 19.80
CA ALA A 373 -0.49 11.22 20.18
C ALA A 373 -0.30 10.44 21.49
N ALA A 374 -1.14 10.68 22.50
CA ALA A 374 -1.10 9.98 23.77
C ALA A 374 -1.40 8.48 23.60
N GLY A 375 -2.40 8.10 22.81
CA GLY A 375 -2.75 6.71 22.56
C GLY A 375 -1.66 5.94 21.80
N LEU A 376 -1.04 6.56 20.79
CA LEU A 376 0.10 5.97 20.07
C LEU A 376 1.34 5.87 20.96
N GLY A 377 1.63 6.91 21.74
CA GLY A 377 2.73 6.92 22.70
C GLY A 377 2.57 5.83 23.76
N TYR A 378 1.37 5.70 24.33
CA TYR A 378 1.03 4.63 25.26
C TYR A 378 1.22 3.24 24.64
N ALA A 379 0.73 3.02 23.41
CA ALA A 379 0.92 1.76 22.70
C ALA A 379 2.41 1.43 22.46
N ALA A 380 3.22 2.43 22.10
CA ALA A 380 4.65 2.28 21.83
C ALA A 380 5.48 2.00 23.09
N LEU A 381 5.15 2.63 24.22
CA LEU A 381 5.78 2.41 25.52
C LEU A 381 5.52 0.98 26.01
N ARG A 382 4.27 0.54 25.94
CA ARG A 382 3.87 -0.81 26.34
C ARG A 382 4.51 -1.90 25.48
N ALA A 383 4.66 -1.67 24.17
CA ALA A 383 5.36 -2.59 23.27
C ALA A 383 6.80 -2.90 23.73
N GLY A 384 7.46 -1.98 24.43
CA GLY A 384 8.81 -2.19 24.99
C GLY A 384 8.88 -3.00 26.28
N GLN A 385 7.77 -3.07 27.03
CA GLN A 385 7.74 -3.68 28.37
C GLN A 385 7.44 -5.18 28.34
N ASP A 386 6.89 -5.68 27.24
CA ASP A 386 6.57 -7.11 27.08
C ASP A 386 7.81 -7.99 26.83
N GLN A 387 8.98 -7.40 26.57
CA GLN A 387 10.21 -8.12 26.20
C GLN A 387 11.36 -8.03 27.22
N GLY A 388 11.35 -7.04 28.10
CA GLY A 388 12.45 -6.75 29.03
C GLY A 388 12.17 -7.19 30.46
N ALA A 389 13.20 -7.67 31.14
CA ALA A 389 13.22 -8.08 32.54
C ALA A 389 12.60 -7.05 33.52
N ALA A 390 12.20 -7.56 34.68
CA ALA A 390 11.58 -6.87 35.81
C ALA A 390 12.11 -5.44 36.10
N GLY A 391 11.52 -4.44 35.45
CA GLY A 391 11.56 -3.04 35.90
C GLY A 391 10.37 -2.72 36.80
N PRO A 392 10.50 -1.84 37.82
CA PRO A 392 9.52 -1.69 38.91
C PRO A 392 8.17 -1.06 38.53
N ARG A 393 7.91 -0.68 37.26
CA ARG A 393 6.62 -0.11 36.83
C ARG A 393 6.21 -0.60 35.43
N ARG A 394 5.51 -1.74 35.37
CA ARG A 394 4.77 -2.16 34.15
C ARG A 394 3.53 -1.27 34.01
N LEU A 395 3.33 -0.68 32.84
CA LEU A 395 2.10 0.04 32.54
C LEU A 395 0.94 -0.98 32.51
N PRO A 396 -0.13 -0.77 33.30
CA PRO A 396 -1.26 -1.68 33.31
C PRO A 396 -1.96 -1.65 31.95
N GLY A 397 -2.42 -2.81 31.46
CA GLY A 397 -3.29 -2.84 30.28
C GLY A 397 -4.58 -2.07 30.57
N VAL A 398 -4.98 -1.20 29.65
CA VAL A 398 -6.23 -0.45 29.77
C VAL A 398 -7.39 -1.42 29.49
N PRO A 399 -8.38 -1.54 30.39
CA PRO A 399 -9.53 -2.41 30.15
C PRO A 399 -10.34 -1.90 28.95
N ALA A 400 -10.93 -2.82 28.18
CA ALA A 400 -11.72 -2.49 27.00
C ALA A 400 -12.87 -1.50 27.31
N ALA A 401 -13.45 -1.58 28.52
CA ALA A 401 -14.48 -0.65 28.99
C ALA A 401 -13.97 0.81 29.09
N ALA A 402 -12.72 1.02 29.53
CA ALA A 402 -12.15 2.36 29.59
C ALA A 402 -11.85 2.92 28.20
N LEU A 403 -11.34 2.08 27.27
CA LEU A 403 -11.17 2.49 25.87
C LEU A 403 -12.52 2.79 25.19
N ALA A 404 -13.57 2.01 25.49
CA ALA A 404 -14.91 2.27 25.00
C ALA A 404 -15.48 3.58 25.54
N LEU A 405 -15.25 3.89 26.83
CA LEU A 405 -15.63 5.18 27.41
C LEU A 405 -14.91 6.35 26.70
N VAL A 406 -13.61 6.23 26.46
CA VAL A 406 -12.85 7.24 25.69
C VAL A 406 -13.39 7.37 24.27
N ALA A 407 -13.75 6.27 23.61
CA ALA A 407 -14.37 6.30 22.27
C ALA A 407 -15.70 7.06 22.28
N VAL A 408 -16.56 6.79 23.27
CA VAL A 408 -17.87 7.45 23.41
C VAL A 408 -17.71 8.94 23.72
N LEU A 409 -16.86 9.29 24.69
CA LEU A 409 -16.59 10.69 25.04
C LEU A 409 -15.95 11.45 23.87
N GLY A 410 -15.01 10.82 23.16
CA GLY A 410 -14.40 11.39 21.96
C GLY A 410 -15.42 11.59 20.83
N ALA A 411 -16.34 10.63 20.62
CA ALA A 411 -17.42 10.78 19.65
C ALA A 411 -18.40 11.91 20.04
N LEU A 412 -18.77 12.04 21.32
CA LEU A 412 -19.59 13.16 21.79
C LEU A 412 -18.87 14.51 21.60
N GLY A 413 -17.58 14.58 21.91
CA GLY A 413 -16.77 15.78 21.67
C GLY A 413 -16.68 16.13 20.18
N LEU A 414 -16.51 15.14 19.30
CA LEU A 414 -16.52 15.36 17.85
C LEU A 414 -17.88 15.85 17.36
N ASN A 415 -18.98 15.27 17.85
CA ASN A 415 -20.33 15.71 17.51
C ASN A 415 -20.59 17.15 17.99
N ALA A 416 -20.09 17.54 19.16
CA ALA A 416 -20.19 18.90 19.66
C ALA A 416 -19.41 19.92 18.80
N VAL A 417 -18.25 19.52 18.26
CA VAL A 417 -17.42 20.38 17.39
C VAL A 417 -17.99 20.48 15.97
N TYR A 418 -18.37 19.35 15.38
CA TYR A 418 -18.75 19.27 13.97
C TYR A 418 -20.26 19.28 13.73
N GLY A 419 -21.08 19.20 14.77
CA GLY A 419 -22.56 19.12 14.68
C GLY A 419 -23.10 17.79 14.17
N THR A 420 -22.24 16.89 13.69
CA THR A 420 -22.58 15.54 13.21
C THR A 420 -21.37 14.61 13.32
N LEU A 421 -21.63 13.30 13.45
CA LEU A 421 -20.61 12.25 13.27
C LEU A 421 -20.54 11.74 11.82
N LEU A 422 -21.59 12.02 11.04
CA LEU A 422 -21.72 11.63 9.65
C LEU A 422 -21.28 12.82 8.77
N GLY A 423 -19.98 12.85 8.45
CA GLY A 423 -19.37 13.90 7.65
C GLY A 423 -17.92 13.57 7.33
N GLN A 424 -17.34 14.31 6.40
CA GLN A 424 -15.95 14.11 5.98
C GLN A 424 -14.95 14.40 7.12
N ASP A 425 -15.06 15.57 7.77
CA ASP A 425 -14.18 15.94 8.88
C ASP A 425 -14.40 15.05 10.10
N ALA A 426 -15.65 14.97 10.57
CA ALA A 426 -16.02 14.16 11.73
C ALA A 426 -15.73 12.67 11.54
N GLY A 427 -16.01 12.11 10.36
CA GLY A 427 -15.80 10.70 10.05
C GLY A 427 -14.32 10.33 9.99
N THR A 428 -13.47 11.18 9.39
CA THR A 428 -12.01 10.93 9.38
C THR A 428 -11.39 11.09 10.76
N ALA A 429 -11.86 12.05 11.55
CA ALA A 429 -11.46 12.23 12.94
C ALA A 429 -11.86 11.04 13.84
N LEU A 430 -13.10 10.56 13.71
CA LEU A 430 -13.61 9.41 14.44
C LEU A 430 -12.86 8.14 14.06
N LEU A 431 -12.59 7.91 12.77
CA LEU A 431 -11.79 6.78 12.31
C LEU A 431 -10.37 6.82 12.91
N GLY A 432 -9.72 7.99 12.90
CA GLY A 432 -8.42 8.19 13.53
C GLY A 432 -8.43 7.82 15.02
N LEU A 433 -9.45 8.28 15.75
CA LEU A 433 -9.65 7.95 17.16
C LEU A 433 -9.77 6.43 17.37
N LEU A 434 -10.69 5.78 16.65
CA LEU A 434 -10.93 4.34 16.79
C LEU A 434 -9.69 3.51 16.45
N VAL A 435 -8.90 3.92 15.46
CA VAL A 435 -7.67 3.23 15.07
C VAL A 435 -6.59 3.38 16.14
N VAL A 436 -6.42 4.55 16.75
CA VAL A 436 -5.47 4.73 17.86
C VAL A 436 -5.91 3.99 19.13
N LEU A 437 -7.20 3.98 19.44
CA LEU A 437 -7.72 3.18 20.55
C LEU A 437 -7.51 1.69 20.29
N LYS A 438 -7.70 1.22 19.05
CA LYS A 438 -7.37 -0.15 18.67
C LYS A 438 -5.88 -0.45 18.80
N ALA A 439 -5.01 0.52 18.52
CA ALA A 439 -3.58 0.39 18.74
C ALA A 439 -3.23 0.25 20.24
N ALA A 440 -3.90 1.01 21.11
CA ALA A 440 -3.82 0.88 22.55
C ALA A 440 -4.42 -0.45 23.09
N GLU A 441 -5.24 -1.15 22.32
CA GLU A 441 -5.82 -2.47 22.66
C GLU A 441 -5.07 -3.66 22.02
N THR A 442 -4.02 -3.41 21.22
CA THR A 442 -3.39 -4.48 20.43
C THR A 442 -2.64 -5.48 21.30
N HIS A 443 -3.02 -6.76 21.21
CA HIS A 443 -2.44 -7.86 21.98
C HIS A 443 -2.03 -9.06 21.13
N THR A 444 -2.51 -9.15 19.89
CA THR A 444 -2.21 -10.29 19.00
C THR A 444 -1.56 -9.84 17.70
N ARG A 445 -0.83 -10.74 17.01
CA ARG A 445 -0.29 -10.45 15.67
C ARG A 445 -1.41 -10.13 14.67
N ARG A 446 -2.59 -10.73 14.87
CA ARG A 446 -3.79 -10.44 14.10
C ARG A 446 -4.19 -8.97 14.27
N ASP A 447 -4.21 -8.45 15.49
CA ASP A 447 -4.51 -7.03 15.74
C ASP A 447 -3.51 -6.12 15.02
N ALA A 448 -2.21 -6.43 15.10
CA ALA A 448 -1.18 -5.63 14.46
C ALA A 448 -1.32 -5.58 12.92
N ARG A 449 -1.66 -6.72 12.28
CA ARG A 449 -1.98 -6.75 10.84
C ARG A 449 -3.24 -5.95 10.51
N LEU A 450 -4.27 -6.02 11.36
CA LEU A 450 -5.50 -5.25 11.21
C LEU A 450 -5.22 -3.75 11.28
N LEU A 451 -4.36 -3.29 12.21
CA LEU A 451 -3.95 -1.88 12.29
C LEU A 451 -3.32 -1.39 11.00
N SER A 452 -2.42 -2.17 10.38
CA SER A 452 -1.82 -1.79 9.09
C SER A 452 -2.89 -1.63 7.99
N LEU A 453 -3.88 -2.53 7.94
CA LEU A 453 -4.98 -2.43 6.96
C LEU A 453 -5.90 -1.23 7.24
N LEU A 454 -6.21 -0.97 8.51
CA LEU A 454 -6.98 0.21 8.91
C LEU A 454 -6.23 1.51 8.61
N GLY A 455 -4.90 1.52 8.78
CA GLY A 455 -4.05 2.64 8.38
C GLY A 455 -4.07 2.88 6.86
N LEU A 456 -4.11 1.82 6.04
CA LEU A 456 -4.25 1.94 4.59
C LEU A 456 -5.61 2.53 4.21
N PHE A 457 -6.69 2.11 4.89
CA PHE A 457 -8.01 2.71 4.73
C PHE A 457 -7.99 4.20 5.11
N LEU A 458 -7.46 4.53 6.30
CA LEU A 458 -7.33 5.90 6.80
C LEU A 458 -6.58 6.80 5.81
N THR A 459 -5.47 6.30 5.24
CA THR A 459 -4.69 7.04 4.24
C THR A 459 -5.54 7.47 3.04
N SER A 460 -6.44 6.59 2.57
CA SER A 460 -7.34 6.92 1.46
C SER A 460 -8.34 8.03 1.81
N THR A 461 -8.74 8.13 3.08
CA THR A 461 -9.71 9.15 3.52
C THR A 461 -9.14 10.57 3.48
N HIS A 462 -7.82 10.74 3.44
CA HIS A 462 -7.23 12.09 3.31
C HIS A 462 -7.54 12.76 1.97
N PHE A 463 -7.82 11.98 0.93
CA PHE A 463 -8.21 12.51 -0.39
C PHE A 463 -9.59 13.16 -0.43
N PHE A 464 -10.41 12.97 0.60
CA PHE A 464 -11.64 13.76 0.73
C PHE A 464 -11.33 15.26 0.86
N HIS A 465 -10.21 15.60 1.52
CA HIS A 465 -9.88 16.96 1.91
C HIS A 465 -8.99 17.68 0.90
N ASP A 466 -7.93 17.00 0.46
CA ASP A 466 -6.98 17.55 -0.50
C ASP A 466 -6.50 16.46 -1.46
N GLN A 467 -6.39 16.80 -2.74
CA GLN A 467 -5.88 15.94 -3.81
C GLN A 467 -4.63 16.54 -4.48
N GLY A 468 -3.93 17.42 -3.78
CA GLY A 468 -2.64 17.96 -4.20
C GLY A 468 -1.51 16.91 -4.24
N PRO A 469 -0.38 17.25 -4.89
CA PRO A 469 0.79 16.38 -5.03
C PRO A 469 1.49 16.11 -3.70
N LEU A 470 1.47 17.03 -2.73
CA LEU A 470 2.02 16.78 -1.40
C LEU A 470 1.21 15.72 -0.65
N THR A 471 -0.11 15.80 -0.71
CA THR A 471 -1.00 14.78 -0.14
C THR A 471 -0.85 13.44 -0.87
N ALA A 472 -0.66 13.45 -2.19
CA ALA A 472 -0.34 12.25 -2.96
C ALA A 472 0.99 11.61 -2.53
N LEU A 473 2.05 12.42 -2.38
CA LEU A 473 3.37 11.96 -1.94
C LEU A 473 3.31 11.39 -0.51
N HIS A 474 2.63 12.09 0.40
CA HIS A 474 2.40 11.61 1.76
C HIS A 474 1.65 10.27 1.75
N ALA A 475 0.57 10.15 0.97
CA ALA A 475 -0.19 8.91 0.86
C ALA A 475 0.66 7.76 0.34
N LEU A 476 1.56 7.99 -0.63
CA LEU A 476 2.50 6.99 -1.12
C LEU A 476 3.50 6.57 -0.03
N LEU A 477 4.07 7.52 0.72
CA LEU A 477 5.01 7.24 1.81
C LEU A 477 4.34 6.47 2.96
N ALA A 478 3.14 6.90 3.38
CA ALA A 478 2.33 6.22 4.39
C ALA A 478 1.98 4.79 3.94
N THR A 479 1.54 4.62 2.69
CA THR A 479 1.23 3.32 2.11
C THR A 479 2.47 2.41 2.10
N ALA A 480 3.63 2.92 1.68
CA ALA A 480 4.87 2.14 1.69
C ALA A 480 5.25 1.71 3.11
N ALA A 481 5.12 2.60 4.10
CA ALA A 481 5.40 2.29 5.50
C ALA A 481 4.41 1.25 6.07
N LEU A 482 3.12 1.36 5.77
CA LEU A 482 2.08 0.43 6.23
C LEU A 482 2.20 -0.94 5.57
N LEU A 483 2.53 -1.01 4.28
CA LEU A 483 2.84 -2.27 3.58
C LEU A 483 4.12 -2.91 4.15
N ALA A 484 5.16 -2.11 4.42
CA ALA A 484 6.37 -2.61 5.08
C ALA A 484 6.07 -3.17 6.49
N ALA A 485 5.20 -2.50 7.24
CA ALA A 485 4.76 -2.95 8.56
C ALA A 485 3.99 -4.27 8.45
N LEU A 486 3.08 -4.37 7.49
CA LEU A 486 2.36 -5.61 7.18
C LEU A 486 3.32 -6.77 6.84
N GLY A 487 4.35 -6.49 6.04
CA GLY A 487 5.42 -7.44 5.70
C GLY A 487 6.19 -7.98 6.91
N GLY A 488 6.37 -7.16 7.94
CA GLY A 488 6.99 -7.55 9.21
C GLY A 488 6.20 -8.62 9.99
N TRP A 489 4.91 -8.78 9.70
CA TRP A 489 4.03 -9.74 10.38
C TRP A 489 3.77 -11.03 9.60
N THR A 490 4.47 -11.28 8.49
CA THR A 490 4.16 -12.38 7.56
C THR A 490 4.55 -13.77 8.03
N LEU A 491 5.57 -13.86 8.88
CA LEU A 491 6.00 -15.12 9.48
C LEU A 491 5.10 -15.43 10.70
N GLU A 492 4.28 -16.46 10.55
CA GLU A 492 3.50 -17.10 11.62
C GLU A 492 4.15 -18.44 11.98
N ASP A 493 4.31 -18.65 13.29
CA ASP A 493 4.64 -19.88 14.01
C ASP A 493 6.02 -20.52 13.80
N GLY A 494 6.69 -20.70 14.93
CA GLY A 494 7.90 -21.46 15.17
C GLY A 494 8.32 -21.17 16.61
N GLU A 495 7.79 -21.95 17.56
CA GLU A 495 8.25 -21.97 18.95
C GLU A 495 9.79 -22.05 18.99
N ASP A 496 10.38 -21.27 19.89
CA ASP A 496 11.80 -21.27 20.24
C ASP A 496 12.80 -21.08 19.10
N ARG A 497 12.79 -19.89 18.48
CA ARG A 497 14.07 -19.26 18.14
C ARG A 497 14.40 -18.19 19.15
N ALA A 498 15.49 -18.45 19.88
CA ALA A 498 16.16 -17.51 20.74
C ALA A 498 16.17 -16.11 20.10
N ALA A 499 15.84 -15.14 20.93
CA ALA A 499 16.14 -13.74 20.71
C ALA A 499 17.60 -13.62 20.22
N ASP A 500 17.78 -13.20 18.96
CA ASP A 500 18.73 -12.13 18.59
C ASP A 500 18.94 -11.97 17.07
N ASP A 501 18.52 -12.90 16.21
CA ASP A 501 18.79 -12.76 14.77
C ASP A 501 17.57 -12.45 13.87
N ALA A 502 17.54 -11.16 13.45
CA ALA A 502 17.09 -10.65 12.15
C ALA A 502 15.59 -10.69 11.80
N ALA A 503 14.76 -9.94 12.54
CA ALA A 503 13.67 -9.22 11.85
C ALA A 503 14.32 -8.28 10.81
N PRO A 504 13.90 -8.29 9.52
CA PRO A 504 14.53 -7.45 8.52
C PRO A 504 14.42 -5.98 8.93
N ALA A 505 15.54 -5.25 8.84
CA ALA A 505 15.58 -3.84 9.20
C ALA A 505 14.43 -3.07 8.51
N PRO A 506 13.81 -2.08 9.18
CA PRO A 506 12.70 -1.29 8.62
C PRO A 506 12.94 -0.78 7.20
N ALA A 507 14.18 -0.36 6.91
CA ALA A 507 14.62 0.07 5.60
C ALA A 507 14.47 -1.01 4.51
N THR A 508 14.74 -2.28 4.84
CA THR A 508 14.56 -3.42 3.92
C THR A 508 13.08 -3.67 3.64
N GLY A 509 12.23 -3.55 4.66
CA GLY A 509 10.77 -3.62 4.51
C GLY A 509 10.25 -2.51 3.59
N LEU A 510 10.67 -1.26 3.83
CA LEU A 510 10.26 -0.11 3.03
C LEU A 510 10.73 -0.21 1.57
N ARG A 511 11.98 -0.66 1.34
CA ARG A 511 12.49 -0.92 -0.01
C ARG A 511 11.65 -1.96 -0.76
N ARG A 512 11.27 -3.05 -0.10
CA ARG A 512 10.42 -4.09 -0.71
C ARG A 512 9.02 -3.57 -1.02
N ALA A 513 8.39 -2.85 -0.08
CA ALA A 513 7.09 -2.23 -0.31
C ALA A 513 7.13 -1.26 -1.50
N GLY A 514 8.14 -0.38 -1.55
CA GLY A 514 8.36 0.55 -2.66
C GLY A 514 8.59 -0.16 -4.00
N GLN A 515 9.36 -1.24 -4.03
CA GLN A 515 9.54 -2.07 -5.24
C GLN A 515 8.22 -2.71 -5.70
N MET A 516 7.38 -3.20 -4.77
CA MET A 516 6.07 -3.75 -5.13
C MET A 516 5.14 -2.67 -5.69
N MET A 517 5.12 -1.48 -5.08
CA MET A 517 4.36 -0.33 -5.58
C MET A 517 4.85 0.10 -6.96
N LEU A 518 6.17 0.16 -7.19
CA LEU A 518 6.75 0.51 -8.49
C LEU A 518 6.38 -0.52 -9.57
N LEU A 519 6.41 -1.82 -9.24
CA LEU A 519 5.96 -2.87 -10.15
C LEU A 519 4.44 -2.84 -10.40
N ALA A 520 3.66 -2.34 -9.44
CA ALA A 520 2.21 -2.19 -9.54
C ALA A 520 1.80 -0.91 -10.31
N ALA A 521 2.65 0.13 -10.34
CA ALA A 521 2.34 1.44 -10.89
C ALA A 521 1.89 1.43 -12.37
N PRO A 522 2.48 0.64 -13.29
CA PRO A 522 2.01 0.59 -14.68
C PRO A 522 0.58 0.07 -14.80
N LEU A 523 0.24 -0.99 -14.05
CA LEU A 523 -1.11 -1.54 -14.00
C LEU A 523 -2.08 -0.52 -13.36
N ALA A 524 -1.64 0.14 -12.28
CA ALA A 524 -2.44 1.16 -11.61
C ALA A 524 -2.73 2.38 -12.51
N GLY A 525 -1.73 2.86 -13.25
CA GLY A 525 -1.88 3.97 -14.20
C GLY A 525 -2.79 3.61 -15.37
N LEU A 526 -2.69 2.38 -15.88
CA LEU A 526 -3.57 1.89 -16.94
C LEU A 526 -5.03 1.77 -16.45
N LEU A 527 -5.24 1.24 -15.25
CA LEU A 527 -6.56 1.22 -14.61
C LEU A 527 -7.06 2.63 -14.31
N PHE A 528 -6.21 3.54 -13.84
CA PHE A 528 -6.58 4.93 -13.56
C PHE A 528 -7.14 5.65 -14.79
N ALA A 529 -6.51 5.45 -15.95
CA ALA A 529 -6.91 6.05 -17.22
C ALA A 529 -8.14 5.38 -17.85
N LEU A 530 -8.26 4.04 -17.74
CA LEU A 530 -9.30 3.28 -18.45
C LEU A 530 -10.52 2.93 -17.61
N PHE A 531 -10.43 2.90 -16.27
CA PHE A 531 -11.55 2.51 -15.42
C PHE A 531 -12.72 3.50 -15.57
N PRO A 532 -13.97 3.02 -15.76
CA PRO A 532 -15.09 3.88 -16.11
C PRO A 532 -15.41 4.86 -14.97
N ARG A 533 -15.56 6.15 -15.32
CA ARG A 533 -15.95 7.20 -14.38
C ARG A 533 -17.45 7.48 -14.51
N PRO A 534 -18.30 7.10 -13.53
CA PRO A 534 -19.72 7.45 -13.58
C PRO A 534 -19.91 8.96 -13.44
N ASP A 535 -20.92 9.51 -14.13
CA ASP A 535 -21.21 10.95 -14.18
C ASP A 535 -21.90 11.50 -12.90
N GLY A 536 -22.02 10.70 -11.82
CA GLY A 536 -22.63 11.10 -10.54
C GLY A 536 -22.36 10.13 -9.37
N PRO A 537 -22.64 10.55 -8.11
CA PRO A 537 -22.46 9.71 -6.93
C PRO A 537 -23.46 8.53 -6.93
N LEU A 538 -23.06 7.40 -6.34
CA LEU A 538 -23.91 6.21 -6.21
C LEU A 538 -25.05 6.44 -5.21
N TRP A 539 -24.79 7.24 -4.16
CA TRP A 539 -25.75 7.74 -3.19
C TRP A 539 -25.31 9.11 -2.65
N GLN A 540 -26.28 9.93 -2.24
CA GLN A 540 -26.03 11.26 -1.68
C GLN A 540 -26.42 11.28 -0.20
N LEU A 541 -25.46 11.60 0.66
CA LEU A 541 -25.72 11.97 2.06
C LEU A 541 -25.68 13.50 2.16
N PRO A 542 -26.60 14.15 2.90
CA PRO A 542 -26.58 15.59 3.12
C PRO A 542 -25.36 15.93 3.98
N ILE A 543 -24.26 16.33 3.35
CA ILE A 543 -23.06 16.82 4.02
C ILE A 543 -23.23 18.33 4.18
N GLN A 544 -23.44 18.80 5.40
CA GLN A 544 -23.29 20.22 5.72
C GLN A 544 -21.80 20.55 5.74
N GLN A 545 -21.40 21.56 4.96
CA GLN A 545 -20.05 22.12 5.03
C GLN A 545 -20.07 23.36 5.93
N GLY A 546 -19.06 23.46 6.80
CA GLY A 546 -18.85 24.58 7.71
C GLY A 546 -18.64 25.91 6.99
N ALA A 547 -18.69 27.00 7.75
CA ALA A 547 -18.62 28.37 7.25
C ALA A 547 -17.41 28.61 6.33
N GLN A 548 -17.67 28.82 5.04
CA GLN A 548 -16.65 29.15 4.04
C GLN A 548 -16.49 30.66 3.93
N THR A 549 -15.24 31.11 3.82
CA THR A 549 -14.83 32.49 3.56
C THR A 549 -15.17 32.85 2.10
N GLY A 550 -15.94 33.92 1.88
CA GLY A 550 -16.31 34.37 0.54
C GLY A 550 -17.31 35.52 0.56
N LEU A 551 -17.80 35.90 -0.64
CA LEU A 551 -18.82 36.95 -0.80
C LEU A 551 -20.09 36.59 0.00
N ALA A 552 -20.81 37.62 0.46
CA ALA A 552 -22.00 37.47 1.29
C ALA A 552 -23.30 37.87 0.54
N ASP A 553 -24.46 37.56 1.14
CA ASP A 553 -25.76 37.96 0.59
C ASP A 553 -26.08 39.45 0.86
N SER A 554 -25.26 40.10 1.70
CA SER A 554 -25.34 41.51 2.06
C SER A 554 -23.96 42.13 2.22
N ILE A 555 -23.86 43.43 2.00
CA ILE A 555 -22.66 44.25 2.16
C ILE A 555 -22.95 45.42 3.08
N SER A 556 -22.06 45.66 4.03
CA SER A 556 -22.04 46.82 4.93
C SER A 556 -20.67 47.47 4.82
N ALA A 557 -20.62 48.79 4.61
CA ALA A 557 -19.34 49.51 4.58
C ALA A 557 -18.56 49.25 5.88
N GLY A 558 -17.46 48.47 5.78
CA GLY A 558 -16.60 48.08 6.90
C GLY A 558 -16.52 46.57 7.18
N GLU A 559 -17.40 45.74 6.61
CA GLU A 559 -17.42 44.28 6.87
C GLU A 559 -16.59 43.45 5.85
N PHE A 560 -16.37 43.88 4.59
CA PHE A 560 -15.50 43.14 3.64
C PHE A 560 -13.99 43.27 3.91
N SER A 561 -13.55 44.14 4.83
CA SER A 561 -12.13 44.32 5.14
C SER A 561 -11.43 43.01 5.49
N ASN A 562 -12.16 42.05 6.06
CA ASN A 562 -11.67 40.70 6.36
C ASN A 562 -11.33 39.88 5.09
N LEU A 563 -12.12 39.99 4.02
CA LEU A 563 -11.82 39.33 2.73
C LEU A 563 -10.58 39.95 2.09
N ALA A 564 -10.44 41.28 2.18
CA ALA A 564 -9.31 42.03 1.65
C ALA A 564 -7.94 41.62 2.28
N GLN A 565 -7.96 40.99 3.46
CA GLN A 565 -6.78 40.47 4.15
C GLN A 565 -6.52 38.98 3.87
N SER A 566 -7.47 38.27 3.25
CA SER A 566 -7.34 36.84 2.95
C SER A 566 -6.61 36.60 1.63
N ARG A 567 -5.53 35.80 1.70
CA ARG A 567 -4.75 35.37 0.52
C ARG A 567 -5.26 34.08 -0.11
N GLU A 568 -6.36 33.54 0.39
CA GLU A 568 -7.00 32.34 -0.16
C GLU A 568 -7.42 32.58 -1.61
N VAL A 569 -7.33 31.53 -2.43
CA VAL A 569 -7.76 31.61 -3.83
C VAL A 569 -9.30 31.56 -3.85
N ALA A 570 -9.93 32.47 -4.59
CA ALA A 570 -11.35 32.41 -4.87
C ALA A 570 -11.61 31.58 -6.13
N PHE A 571 -10.85 31.85 -7.20
CA PHE A 571 -10.88 31.06 -8.43
C PHE A 571 -9.62 31.31 -9.27
N ARG A 572 -9.40 30.44 -10.26
CA ARG A 572 -8.40 30.63 -11.32
C ARG A 572 -9.09 30.76 -12.67
N ALA A 573 -8.58 31.58 -13.58
CA ALA A 573 -9.14 31.76 -14.92
C ALA A 573 -8.10 31.48 -16.03
N ASP A 574 -8.46 30.58 -16.94
CA ASP A 574 -7.69 30.23 -18.14
C ASP A 574 -8.36 30.86 -19.37
N PHE A 575 -7.65 31.70 -20.12
CA PHE A 575 -8.18 32.33 -21.33
C PHE A 575 -7.72 31.59 -22.59
N THR A 576 -8.62 31.42 -23.56
CA THR A 576 -8.21 31.01 -24.92
C THR A 576 -7.85 32.27 -25.71
N GLY A 577 -6.56 32.61 -25.75
CA GLY A 577 -6.05 33.80 -26.42
C GLY A 577 -5.41 34.81 -25.46
N THR A 578 -5.53 36.10 -25.75
CA THR A 578 -4.94 37.17 -24.94
C THR A 578 -5.73 37.38 -23.64
N VAL A 579 -5.01 37.46 -22.52
CA VAL A 579 -5.59 37.77 -21.21
C VAL A 579 -6.02 39.25 -21.20
N PRO A 580 -7.26 39.58 -20.79
CA PRO A 580 -7.74 40.95 -20.68
C PRO A 580 -6.84 41.79 -19.75
N GLY A 581 -6.72 43.09 -20.04
CA GLY A 581 -6.01 44.04 -19.18
C GLY A 581 -6.65 44.14 -17.78
N PRO A 582 -5.90 44.56 -16.74
CA PRO A 582 -6.40 44.72 -15.37
C PRO A 582 -7.76 45.43 -15.24
N GLU A 583 -7.93 46.51 -15.99
CA GLU A 583 -9.15 47.32 -16.06
C GLU A 583 -10.34 46.64 -16.74
N GLU A 584 -10.14 45.55 -17.48
CA GLU A 584 -11.22 44.76 -18.08
C GLU A 584 -11.66 43.59 -17.17
N ARG A 585 -10.86 43.25 -16.15
CA ARG A 585 -11.05 42.06 -15.31
C ARG A 585 -11.99 42.34 -14.13
N TYR A 586 -13.24 42.67 -14.42
CA TYR A 586 -14.32 42.77 -13.43
C TYR A 586 -15.13 41.47 -13.40
N TRP A 587 -14.95 40.71 -12.31
CA TRP A 587 -15.56 39.41 -12.09
C TRP A 587 -16.85 39.57 -11.30
N ARG A 588 -17.97 39.64 -12.01
CA ARG A 588 -19.32 39.86 -11.48
C ARG A 588 -19.79 38.67 -10.65
N GLY A 589 -20.17 38.93 -9.41
CA GLY A 589 -20.88 37.98 -8.55
C GLY A 589 -22.25 38.53 -8.13
N PRO A 590 -22.49 38.74 -6.82
CA PRO A 590 -23.75 39.21 -6.28
C PRO A 590 -24.07 40.68 -6.63
N VAL A 591 -25.37 41.00 -6.78
CA VAL A 591 -25.85 42.38 -7.00
C VAL A 591 -26.79 42.77 -5.87
N TYR A 592 -26.49 43.89 -5.22
CA TYR A 592 -27.21 44.41 -4.05
C TYR A 592 -28.02 45.65 -4.43
N GLU A 593 -29.33 45.59 -4.19
CA GLU A 593 -30.29 46.58 -4.67
C GLU A 593 -31.09 47.22 -3.52
N LEU A 594 -31.25 46.54 -2.40
CA LEU A 594 -32.02 47.04 -1.26
C LEU A 594 -31.08 47.71 -0.26
N TYR A 595 -31.39 48.94 0.15
CA TYR A 595 -30.60 49.69 1.14
C TYR A 595 -31.48 50.11 2.32
N ASP A 596 -31.10 49.70 3.53
CA ASP A 596 -31.84 50.00 4.77
C ASP A 596 -31.25 51.19 5.56
N GLY A 597 -30.15 51.78 5.06
CA GLY A 597 -29.39 52.83 5.75
C GLY A 597 -28.06 52.36 6.31
N LEU A 598 -27.95 51.06 6.59
CA LEU A 598 -26.76 50.43 7.12
C LEU A 598 -26.12 49.48 6.10
N ARG A 599 -26.94 48.61 5.50
CA ARG A 599 -26.54 47.48 4.66
C ARG A 599 -27.24 47.52 3.31
N TRP A 600 -26.52 47.03 2.31
CA TRP A 600 -27.04 46.73 0.99
C TRP A 600 -27.27 45.22 0.88
N THR A 601 -28.47 44.81 0.49
CA THR A 601 -28.87 43.39 0.43
C THR A 601 -29.36 43.01 -0.97
N GLN A 602 -29.21 41.72 -1.30
CA GLN A 602 -29.73 41.19 -2.55
C GLN A 602 -31.25 41.16 -2.55
N LEU A 603 -31.83 41.46 -3.70
CA LEU A 603 -33.25 41.35 -3.93
C LEU A 603 -33.63 39.89 -4.27
N ARG A 604 -34.54 39.31 -3.48
CA ARG A 604 -35.15 38.00 -3.77
C ARG A 604 -36.56 38.20 -4.33
N ALA A 605 -36.63 38.63 -5.59
CA ALA A 605 -37.90 38.82 -6.27
C ALA A 605 -37.80 38.40 -7.74
N PHE A 606 -38.93 37.97 -8.30
CA PHE A 606 -39.03 37.57 -9.70
C PHE A 606 -39.23 38.80 -10.59
N PHE A 607 -38.26 39.03 -11.48
CA PHE A 607 -38.35 39.99 -12.57
C PHE A 607 -38.04 39.25 -13.88
N ASN A 608 -38.64 39.71 -14.98
CA ASN A 608 -38.25 39.24 -16.30
C ASN A 608 -36.83 39.69 -16.60
N THR A 609 -36.00 38.79 -17.12
CA THR A 609 -34.64 39.14 -17.52
C THR A 609 -34.70 39.99 -18.79
N ALA A 610 -34.29 41.25 -18.70
CA ALA A 610 -34.18 42.11 -19.86
C ALA A 610 -33.11 41.58 -20.84
N PRO A 611 -33.31 41.71 -22.16
CA PRO A 611 -32.37 41.16 -23.13
C PRO A 611 -30.99 41.83 -23.03
N ILE A 612 -29.95 41.03 -23.26
CA ILE A 612 -28.56 41.47 -23.34
C ILE A 612 -28.25 41.77 -24.80
N ALA A 613 -27.87 43.02 -25.11
CA ALA A 613 -27.44 43.40 -26.44
C ALA A 613 -25.93 43.22 -26.56
N VAL A 614 -25.49 42.16 -27.22
CA VAL A 614 -24.07 41.82 -27.40
C VAL A 614 -23.46 42.47 -28.65
N SER A 615 -22.17 42.78 -28.60
CA SER A 615 -21.40 43.44 -29.67
C SER A 615 -19.92 43.06 -29.63
N GLY A 616 -19.25 43.03 -30.78
CA GLY A 616 -17.80 42.80 -30.86
C GLY A 616 -17.37 41.33 -30.82
N PRO A 617 -16.05 41.04 -30.74
CA PRO A 617 -15.52 39.68 -30.81
C PRO A 617 -15.81 38.88 -29.54
N THR A 618 -15.89 37.57 -29.72
CA THR A 618 -16.19 36.60 -28.67
C THR A 618 -14.90 36.08 -28.03
N ARG A 619 -14.79 36.14 -26.70
CA ARG A 619 -13.64 35.66 -25.92
C ARG A 619 -14.06 34.48 -25.04
N SER A 620 -13.42 33.32 -25.24
CA SER A 620 -13.68 32.13 -24.41
C SER A 620 -12.65 32.02 -23.27
N TYR A 621 -13.12 31.62 -22.11
CA TYR A 621 -12.29 31.40 -20.93
C TYR A 621 -12.93 30.32 -20.04
N SER A 622 -12.12 29.68 -19.22
CA SER A 622 -12.61 28.77 -18.19
C SER A 622 -12.20 29.28 -16.83
N ILE A 623 -13.09 29.17 -15.85
CA ILE A 623 -12.76 29.40 -14.45
C ILE A 623 -12.74 28.08 -13.71
N THR A 624 -11.83 27.95 -12.76
CA THR A 624 -11.80 26.89 -11.76
C THR A 624 -12.14 27.52 -10.42
N LEU A 625 -13.40 27.39 -10.01
CA LEU A 625 -13.99 28.04 -8.83
C LEU A 625 -13.73 27.20 -7.58
N GLU A 626 -13.23 27.82 -6.51
CA GLU A 626 -13.12 27.19 -5.19
C GLU A 626 -14.51 27.17 -4.51
N PRO A 627 -14.81 26.18 -3.65
CA PRO A 627 -16.10 26.10 -2.98
C PRO A 627 -16.32 27.33 -2.08
N SER A 628 -17.45 28.01 -2.29
CA SER A 628 -17.86 29.19 -1.49
C SER A 628 -19.15 28.96 -0.70
N GLY A 629 -19.83 27.83 -0.90
CA GLY A 629 -21.15 27.54 -0.32
C GLY A 629 -22.26 28.43 -0.87
N LYS A 630 -21.96 29.29 -1.85
CA LYS A 630 -22.87 30.25 -2.46
C LYS A 630 -23.10 29.91 -3.94
N PRO A 631 -24.26 30.29 -4.52
CA PRO A 631 -24.60 29.86 -5.87
C PRO A 631 -23.83 30.59 -6.97
N TRP A 632 -23.07 31.65 -6.68
CA TRP A 632 -22.49 32.54 -7.70
C TRP A 632 -21.25 31.95 -8.38
N LEU A 633 -21.15 32.14 -9.69
CA LEU A 633 -20.06 31.60 -10.52
C LEU A 633 -18.98 32.61 -10.90
N LEU A 634 -19.05 33.89 -10.48
CA LEU A 634 -17.98 34.88 -10.67
C LEU A 634 -17.52 35.04 -12.14
N ALA A 635 -18.41 35.49 -13.01
CA ALA A 635 -18.13 35.61 -14.45
C ALA A 635 -17.57 36.99 -14.82
N LEU A 636 -16.80 37.08 -15.91
CA LEU A 636 -16.30 38.35 -16.44
C LEU A 636 -17.47 39.18 -17.00
N ASP A 637 -17.81 40.27 -16.30
CA ASP A 637 -18.79 41.32 -16.59
C ASP A 637 -20.13 40.88 -17.23
N SER A 638 -20.11 40.53 -18.52
CA SER A 638 -21.26 40.08 -19.31
C SER A 638 -20.99 38.72 -19.97
N PRO A 639 -21.15 37.60 -19.25
CA PRO A 639 -21.12 36.28 -19.85
C PRO A 639 -22.31 36.07 -20.80
N VAL A 640 -22.04 35.51 -21.98
CA VAL A 640 -23.05 35.27 -23.02
C VAL A 640 -23.50 33.81 -23.06
N THR A 641 -22.63 32.88 -22.70
CA THR A 641 -22.94 31.45 -22.64
C THR A 641 -23.29 31.01 -21.23
N GLN A 642 -24.32 30.16 -21.14
CA GLN A 642 -24.81 29.55 -19.91
C GLN A 642 -24.36 28.08 -19.87
N PRO A 643 -23.34 27.72 -19.07
CA PRO A 643 -22.95 26.32 -18.88
C PRO A 643 -24.12 25.44 -18.41
N ARG A 644 -24.07 24.13 -18.67
CA ARG A 644 -25.11 23.19 -18.20
C ARG A 644 -25.25 23.25 -16.68
N GLY A 645 -26.49 23.29 -16.19
CA GLY A 645 -26.80 23.35 -14.74
C GLY A 645 -26.60 24.74 -14.11
N THR A 646 -26.42 25.78 -14.93
CA THR A 646 -26.28 27.17 -14.48
C THR A 646 -27.44 28.01 -15.02
N TYR A 647 -27.65 29.21 -14.48
CA TYR A 647 -28.64 30.17 -14.94
C TYR A 647 -28.18 31.61 -14.71
N PHE A 648 -28.75 32.54 -15.49
CA PHE A 648 -28.60 33.97 -15.26
C PHE A 648 -29.81 34.51 -14.49
N THR A 649 -29.55 35.27 -13.44
CA THR A 649 -30.61 36.01 -12.73
C THR A 649 -31.05 37.22 -13.53
N SER A 650 -32.20 37.81 -13.20
CA SER A 650 -32.63 39.10 -13.77
C SER A 650 -31.61 40.22 -13.50
N ALA A 651 -30.80 40.09 -12.45
CA ALA A 651 -29.70 40.99 -12.12
C ALA A 651 -28.42 40.74 -12.95
N PHE A 652 -28.47 39.90 -13.98
CA PHE A 652 -27.34 39.50 -14.81
C PHE A 652 -26.23 38.77 -14.03
N GLN A 653 -26.56 38.08 -12.93
CA GLN A 653 -25.61 37.28 -12.16
C GLN A 653 -25.57 35.84 -12.69
N ALA A 654 -24.38 35.27 -12.84
CA ALA A 654 -24.21 33.85 -13.14
C ALA A 654 -24.32 33.01 -11.87
N ALA A 655 -25.25 32.05 -11.84
CA ALA A 655 -25.50 31.20 -10.69
C ALA A 655 -25.67 29.71 -11.05
N ALA A 656 -25.42 28.81 -10.09
CA ALA A 656 -25.65 27.38 -10.19
C ALA A 656 -26.58 26.89 -9.06
N TYR A 657 -27.44 25.93 -9.38
CA TYR A 657 -28.29 25.25 -8.40
C TYR A 657 -28.21 23.72 -8.61
N PRO A 658 -27.82 22.95 -7.58
CA PRO A 658 -27.36 23.39 -6.25
C PRO A 658 -26.01 24.16 -6.30
N PRO A 659 -25.68 24.95 -5.26
CA PRO A 659 -24.39 25.64 -5.17
C PRO A 659 -23.19 24.69 -5.29
N PRO A 660 -22.09 25.12 -5.95
CA PRO A 660 -20.89 24.30 -6.06
C PRO A 660 -20.23 24.12 -4.68
N THR A 661 -20.23 22.88 -4.17
CA THR A 661 -19.61 22.49 -2.87
C THR A 661 -18.20 21.92 -3.03
N ARG A 662 -17.71 21.84 -4.27
CA ARG A 662 -16.39 21.32 -4.62
C ARG A 662 -15.78 22.21 -5.69
N ARG A 663 -14.45 22.16 -5.79
CA ARG A 663 -13.73 22.83 -6.86
C ARG A 663 -14.25 22.36 -8.21
N THR A 664 -14.80 23.28 -8.99
CA THR A 664 -15.48 22.96 -10.25
C THR A 664 -15.01 23.89 -11.36
N ARG A 665 -14.83 23.34 -12.57
CA ARG A 665 -14.43 24.09 -13.75
C ARG A 665 -15.64 24.45 -14.60
N TYR A 666 -15.80 25.73 -14.91
CA TYR A 666 -16.86 26.25 -15.79
C TYR A 666 -16.23 26.96 -16.97
N THR A 667 -16.79 26.77 -18.17
CA THR A 667 -16.35 27.46 -19.38
C THR A 667 -17.36 28.51 -19.77
N PHE A 668 -16.89 29.74 -19.88
CA PHE A 668 -17.70 30.91 -20.23
C PHE A 668 -17.22 31.51 -21.54
N THR A 669 -18.10 32.31 -22.11
CA THR A 669 -17.82 33.13 -23.26
C THR A 669 -18.25 34.55 -22.94
N GLN A 670 -17.32 35.49 -23.06
CA GLN A 670 -17.57 36.91 -22.85
C GLN A 670 -17.56 37.66 -24.19
N GLN A 671 -18.43 38.64 -24.27
CA GLN A 671 -18.54 39.58 -25.37
C GLN A 671 -18.87 40.96 -24.78
N ALA A 672 -18.55 42.05 -25.48
CA ALA A 672 -18.97 43.37 -25.01
C ALA A 672 -20.49 43.46 -25.10
N ALA A 673 -21.18 43.84 -24.02
CA ALA A 673 -22.63 43.83 -24.00
C ALA A 673 -23.21 45.03 -23.27
N ARG A 674 -24.42 45.43 -23.68
CA ARG A 674 -25.27 46.38 -22.97
C ARG A 674 -26.36 45.62 -22.24
N LEU A 675 -26.40 45.78 -20.92
CA LEU A 675 -27.28 45.05 -20.03
C LEU A 675 -28.55 45.86 -19.75
N GLY A 676 -29.73 45.26 -19.91
CA GLY A 676 -30.99 45.89 -19.49
C GLY A 676 -31.32 47.19 -20.21
N LEU A 677 -31.20 47.22 -21.54
CA LEU A 677 -31.63 48.38 -22.35
C LEU A 677 -33.09 48.74 -22.10
N ASN A 678 -33.95 47.72 -21.98
CA ASN A 678 -35.37 47.84 -21.66
C ASN A 678 -35.65 47.13 -20.32
N GLU A 679 -35.20 47.74 -19.21
CA GLU A 679 -35.37 47.20 -17.85
C GLU A 679 -36.81 47.42 -17.34
N ASP A 680 -37.28 46.56 -16.43
CA ASP A 680 -38.60 46.72 -15.78
C ASP A 680 -38.64 48.03 -14.97
N GLU A 681 -39.61 48.91 -15.26
CA GLU A 681 -39.77 50.18 -14.55
C GLU A 681 -39.91 50.01 -13.03
N ARG A 682 -40.56 48.94 -12.56
CA ARG A 682 -40.69 48.66 -11.12
C ARG A 682 -39.32 48.46 -10.48
N ARG A 683 -38.40 47.84 -11.20
CA ARG A 683 -37.03 47.63 -10.73
C ARG A 683 -36.20 48.90 -10.81
N LEU A 684 -36.38 49.73 -11.83
CA LEU A 684 -35.75 51.06 -11.90
C LEU A 684 -36.21 51.93 -10.72
N ASN A 685 -37.51 51.93 -10.42
CA ASN A 685 -38.07 52.63 -9.28
C ASN A 685 -37.56 52.08 -7.94
N LEU A 686 -37.42 50.75 -7.81
CA LEU A 686 -36.79 50.14 -6.63
C LEU A 686 -35.34 50.63 -6.46
N ASN A 687 -34.58 50.70 -7.55
CA ASN A 687 -33.21 51.18 -7.56
C ASN A 687 -33.08 52.71 -7.43
N LEU A 688 -34.17 53.43 -7.16
CA LEU A 688 -34.17 54.83 -6.72
C LEU A 688 -34.49 54.98 -5.22
N GLN A 689 -34.95 53.91 -4.56
CA GLN A 689 -35.40 53.99 -3.17
C GLN A 689 -34.23 54.21 -2.21
N LEU A 690 -34.48 55.10 -1.24
CA LEU A 690 -33.60 55.42 -0.12
C LEU A 690 -34.43 55.52 1.17
N PRO A 691 -33.88 55.14 2.34
CA PRO A 691 -34.57 55.30 3.61
C PRO A 691 -34.85 56.77 3.93
N PRO A 692 -36.06 57.11 4.42
CA PRO A 692 -36.39 58.49 4.79
C PRO A 692 -35.58 58.93 6.02
N GLY A 693 -35.24 60.23 6.09
CA GLY A 693 -34.58 60.84 7.24
C GLY A 693 -33.10 60.51 7.44
N GLN A 694 -32.48 59.76 6.52
CA GLN A 694 -31.06 59.40 6.60
C GLN A 694 -30.19 60.14 5.58
N ASN A 695 -28.96 60.43 5.99
CA ASN A 695 -27.91 61.11 5.22
C ASN A 695 -28.38 62.43 4.58
N PRO A 696 -28.92 63.38 5.36
CA PRO A 696 -29.52 64.61 4.83
C PRO A 696 -28.53 65.46 4.03
N ARG A 697 -27.23 65.46 4.36
CA ARG A 697 -26.23 66.27 3.65
C ARG A 697 -25.92 65.68 2.28
N ALA A 698 -25.73 64.36 2.20
CA ALA A 698 -25.54 63.65 0.94
C ALA A 698 -26.79 63.77 0.05
N LEU A 699 -27.98 63.69 0.65
CA LEU A 699 -29.25 63.88 -0.06
C LEU A 699 -29.34 65.29 -0.66
N ALA A 700 -29.07 66.34 0.12
CA ALA A 700 -29.09 67.72 -0.34
C ALA A 700 -28.05 67.98 -1.46
N LEU A 701 -26.84 67.44 -1.30
CA LEU A 701 -25.77 67.52 -2.30
C LEU A 701 -26.22 66.91 -3.64
N ALA A 702 -26.76 65.70 -3.61
CA ALA A 702 -27.20 64.97 -4.80
C ALA A 702 -28.45 65.58 -5.45
N GLN A 703 -29.37 66.13 -4.66
CA GLN A 703 -30.54 66.84 -5.17
C GLN A 703 -30.15 68.07 -6.00
N GLY A 704 -29.05 68.75 -5.64
CA GLY A 704 -28.49 69.86 -6.41
C GLY A 704 -28.09 69.49 -7.85
N TRP A 705 -27.91 68.20 -8.15
CA TRP A 705 -27.55 67.72 -9.49
C TRP A 705 -28.75 67.30 -10.33
N ARG A 706 -29.97 67.32 -9.80
CA ARG A 706 -31.16 66.85 -10.53
C ARG A 706 -31.46 67.65 -11.80
N SER A 707 -31.00 68.90 -11.88
CA SER A 707 -31.10 69.72 -13.10
C SER A 707 -30.15 69.28 -14.22
N LEU A 708 -29.07 68.54 -13.90
CA LEU A 708 -28.11 68.06 -14.87
C LEU A 708 -28.64 66.84 -15.64
N ALA A 709 -28.09 66.57 -16.83
CA ALA A 709 -28.36 65.33 -17.54
C ALA A 709 -27.83 64.11 -16.75
N PRO A 710 -28.46 62.91 -16.83
CA PRO A 710 -28.06 61.75 -16.03
C PRO A 710 -26.56 61.39 -16.10
N ALA A 711 -25.95 61.44 -17.30
CA ALA A 711 -24.52 61.20 -17.46
C ALA A 711 -23.65 62.27 -16.76
N GLN A 712 -24.09 63.53 -16.73
CA GLN A 712 -23.40 64.60 -16.02
C GLN A 712 -23.54 64.45 -14.50
N ARG A 713 -24.69 63.92 -14.00
CA ARG A 713 -24.86 63.58 -12.57
C ARG A 713 -23.85 62.52 -12.13
N VAL A 714 -23.62 61.50 -12.95
CA VAL A 714 -22.58 60.48 -12.72
C VAL A 714 -21.19 61.10 -12.62
N GLN A 715 -20.85 62.02 -13.54
CA GLN A 715 -19.55 62.72 -13.49
C GLN A 715 -19.42 63.62 -12.25
N ALA A 716 -20.49 64.30 -11.84
CA ALA A 716 -20.51 65.10 -10.61
C ALA A 716 -20.28 64.21 -9.37
N GLY A 717 -20.94 63.05 -9.30
CA GLY A 717 -20.75 62.07 -8.23
C GLY A 717 -19.31 61.52 -8.16
N LEU A 718 -18.70 61.20 -9.29
CA LEU A 718 -17.28 60.81 -9.35
C LEU A 718 -16.35 61.97 -8.96
N GLY A 719 -16.73 63.20 -9.30
CA GLY A 719 -16.01 64.42 -8.97
C GLY A 719 -15.84 64.62 -7.46
N VAL A 720 -16.83 64.21 -6.65
CA VAL A 720 -16.77 64.29 -5.17
C VAL A 720 -15.53 63.57 -4.62
N PHE A 721 -15.16 62.44 -5.21
CA PHE A 721 -14.08 61.60 -4.69
C PHE A 721 -12.68 61.99 -5.18
N ARG A 722 -12.55 62.95 -6.10
CA ARG A 722 -11.25 63.32 -6.72
C ARG A 722 -10.27 63.96 -5.75
N THR A 723 -10.75 64.65 -4.72
CA THR A 723 -9.92 65.42 -3.80
C THR A 723 -10.28 65.13 -2.35
N GLY A 724 -9.24 64.92 -1.52
CA GLY A 724 -9.41 64.75 -0.07
C GLY A 724 -9.94 63.39 0.39
N PHE A 725 -9.96 62.37 -0.47
CA PHE A 725 -10.28 60.98 -0.11
C PHE A 725 -9.05 60.08 -0.19
N SER A 726 -9.01 59.02 0.61
CA SER A 726 -7.91 58.04 0.61
C SER A 726 -8.42 56.60 0.77
N TYR A 727 -7.71 55.67 0.15
CA TYR A 727 -8.06 54.25 0.16
C TYR A 727 -7.28 53.50 1.25
N SER A 728 -7.96 52.75 2.11
CA SER A 728 -7.35 51.99 3.21
C SER A 728 -8.10 50.68 3.50
N LEU A 729 -7.35 49.63 3.90
CA LEU A 729 -7.91 48.37 4.41
C LEU A 729 -8.47 48.46 5.82
N ASN A 730 -8.05 49.48 6.59
CA ASN A 730 -8.46 49.70 7.97
C ASN A 730 -9.09 51.10 8.10
N PRO A 731 -10.26 51.35 7.49
CA PRO A 731 -10.93 52.63 7.62
C PRO A 731 -11.51 52.83 9.03
N PRO A 732 -11.72 54.08 9.47
CA PRO A 732 -12.38 54.37 10.75
C PRO A 732 -13.80 53.80 10.77
N THR A 733 -14.24 53.33 11.94
CA THR A 733 -15.62 52.87 12.13
C THR A 733 -16.58 54.04 11.94
N LEU A 734 -17.62 53.84 11.15
CA LEU A 734 -18.64 54.84 10.90
C LEU A 734 -19.87 54.62 11.79
N PRO A 735 -20.59 55.70 12.17
CA PRO A 735 -21.84 55.59 12.92
C PRO A 735 -22.87 54.74 12.15
N GLU A 736 -23.81 54.15 12.89
CA GLU A 736 -24.93 53.41 12.29
C GLU A 736 -25.89 54.33 11.56
N GLN A 737 -26.18 55.51 12.13
CA GLN A 737 -27.00 56.54 11.50
C GLN A 737 -26.15 57.47 10.64
N ASN A 738 -26.71 57.91 9.51
CA ASN A 738 -26.10 58.91 8.62
C ASN A 738 -24.66 58.55 8.20
N ARG A 739 -24.42 57.26 7.98
CA ARG A 739 -23.10 56.69 7.65
C ARG A 739 -22.47 57.30 6.39
N ILE A 740 -23.27 57.59 5.37
CA ILE A 740 -22.80 58.19 4.13
C ILE A 740 -22.35 59.64 4.39
N ASP A 741 -23.09 60.39 5.20
CA ASP A 741 -22.70 61.75 5.58
C ASP A 741 -21.40 61.75 6.38
N ALA A 742 -21.27 60.83 7.35
CA ALA A 742 -20.05 60.67 8.14
C ALA A 742 -18.84 60.35 7.27
N PHE A 743 -18.99 59.47 6.27
CA PHE A 743 -17.94 59.15 5.31
C PHE A 743 -17.55 60.35 4.44
N LEU A 744 -18.52 61.02 3.81
CA LEU A 744 -18.26 62.11 2.85
C LEU A 744 -17.70 63.37 3.53
N SER A 745 -18.17 63.68 4.74
CA SER A 745 -17.82 64.92 5.42
C SER A 745 -16.65 64.79 6.40
N SER A 746 -16.51 63.63 7.05
CA SER A 746 -15.60 63.45 8.19
C SER A 746 -14.48 62.47 7.88
N SER A 747 -14.77 61.17 7.72
CA SER A 747 -13.69 60.17 7.65
C SER A 747 -12.85 60.30 6.38
N ARG A 748 -13.51 60.42 5.21
CA ARG A 748 -12.93 60.44 3.85
C ARG A 748 -11.87 59.37 3.54
N VAL A 749 -11.71 58.41 4.45
CA VAL A 749 -10.83 57.26 4.36
C VAL A 749 -11.73 56.05 4.35
N GLY A 750 -11.64 55.25 3.28
CA GLY A 750 -12.57 54.15 3.05
C GLY A 750 -11.95 53.01 2.24
N PHE A 751 -12.68 51.91 2.19
CA PHE A 751 -12.43 50.80 1.26
C PHE A 751 -13.45 50.81 0.11
N CYS A 752 -13.34 49.91 -0.87
CA CYS A 752 -14.19 49.91 -2.07
C CYS A 752 -15.70 49.98 -1.77
N GLU A 753 -16.16 49.30 -0.71
CA GLU A 753 -17.55 49.34 -0.24
C GLU A 753 -18.04 50.74 0.14
N HIS A 754 -17.17 51.54 0.77
CA HIS A 754 -17.52 52.88 1.25
C HIS A 754 -17.77 53.79 0.06
N PHE A 755 -16.87 53.73 -0.94
CA PHE A 755 -16.98 54.48 -2.17
C PHE A 755 -18.20 54.02 -2.99
N ALA A 756 -18.37 52.71 -3.19
CA ALA A 756 -19.51 52.16 -3.92
C ALA A 756 -20.86 52.50 -3.26
N SER A 757 -20.95 52.37 -1.93
CA SER A 757 -22.14 52.71 -1.15
C SER A 757 -22.47 54.19 -1.21
N ALA A 758 -21.49 55.07 -0.97
CA ALA A 758 -21.70 56.52 -1.01
C ALA A 758 -22.06 56.99 -2.42
N PHE A 759 -21.37 56.50 -3.44
CA PHE A 759 -21.68 56.84 -4.84
C PHE A 759 -23.09 56.38 -5.23
N THR A 760 -23.45 55.12 -4.90
CA THR A 760 -24.78 54.59 -5.23
C THR A 760 -25.88 55.39 -4.53
N PHE A 761 -25.69 55.74 -3.24
CA PHE A 761 -26.62 56.60 -2.52
C PHE A 761 -26.80 57.96 -3.22
N LEU A 762 -25.70 58.62 -3.59
CA LEU A 762 -25.74 59.90 -4.29
C LEU A 762 -26.46 59.80 -5.65
N MET A 763 -26.26 58.73 -6.40
CA MET A 763 -26.94 58.52 -7.68
C MET A 763 -28.46 58.35 -7.50
N ARG A 764 -28.87 57.52 -6.53
CA ARG A 764 -30.30 57.35 -6.19
C ARG A 764 -30.93 58.67 -5.77
N ALA A 765 -30.27 59.43 -4.90
CA ALA A 765 -30.71 60.74 -4.45
C ALA A 765 -30.81 61.76 -5.60
N ALA A 766 -29.89 61.69 -6.57
CA ALA A 766 -29.90 62.50 -7.78
C ALA A 766 -30.89 62.02 -8.85
N GLY A 767 -31.71 61.00 -8.57
CA GLY A 767 -32.73 60.49 -9.49
C GLY A 767 -32.19 59.62 -10.63
N VAL A 768 -31.04 58.95 -10.42
CA VAL A 768 -30.47 57.96 -11.34
C VAL A 768 -30.56 56.58 -10.70
N PRO A 769 -31.29 55.61 -11.30
CA PRO A 769 -31.38 54.27 -10.74
C PRO A 769 -29.99 53.65 -10.61
N ALA A 770 -29.62 53.20 -9.42
CA ALA A 770 -28.28 52.73 -9.14
C ALA A 770 -28.28 51.52 -8.20
N ARG A 771 -27.29 50.64 -8.34
CA ARG A 771 -27.11 49.43 -7.50
C ARG A 771 -25.63 49.11 -7.30
N ILE A 772 -25.33 48.28 -6.30
CA ILE A 772 -23.97 47.81 -6.02
C ILE A 772 -23.78 46.42 -6.61
N VAL A 773 -22.63 46.18 -7.22
CA VAL A 773 -22.19 44.85 -7.65
C VAL A 773 -20.99 44.45 -6.81
N GLY A 774 -21.11 43.30 -6.15
CA GLY A 774 -20.00 42.63 -5.50
C GLY A 774 -19.36 41.61 -6.42
N GLY A 775 -18.06 41.42 -6.25
CA GLY A 775 -17.30 40.51 -7.08
C GLY A 775 -15.82 40.58 -6.75
N TYR A 776 -15.01 40.40 -7.78
CA TYR A 776 -13.56 40.55 -7.71
C TYR A 776 -13.09 41.45 -8.85
N GLN A 777 -12.00 42.17 -8.64
CA GLN A 777 -11.40 42.99 -9.69
C GLN A 777 -9.90 42.72 -9.79
N GLY A 778 -9.44 42.47 -11.01
CA GLY A 778 -8.04 42.22 -11.33
C GLY A 778 -7.71 40.73 -11.37
N GLY A 779 -6.69 40.34 -10.59
CA GLY A 779 -6.09 39.02 -10.57
C GLY A 779 -4.61 39.03 -10.97
N GLU A 780 -3.85 38.12 -10.38
CA GLU A 780 -2.41 37.94 -10.61
C GLU A 780 -2.20 36.97 -11.77
N VAL A 781 -1.50 37.42 -12.81
CA VAL A 781 -1.12 36.53 -13.92
C VAL A 781 0.03 35.65 -13.46
N ASN A 782 -0.10 34.34 -13.62
CA ASN A 782 1.00 33.41 -13.46
C ASN A 782 1.75 33.28 -14.81
N PRO A 783 2.93 33.91 -14.97
CA PRO A 783 3.62 33.98 -16.25
C PRO A 783 4.13 32.62 -16.74
N ASP A 784 4.41 31.69 -15.82
CA ASP A 784 4.89 30.34 -16.14
C ASP A 784 3.73 29.35 -16.38
N GLY A 785 2.50 29.70 -15.93
CA GLY A 785 1.31 28.86 -16.06
C GLY A 785 0.31 29.30 -17.13
N GLY A 786 0.35 30.56 -17.59
CA GLY A 786 -0.57 31.07 -18.61
C GLY A 786 -2.01 31.28 -18.13
N TYR A 787 -2.23 31.37 -16.81
CA TYR A 787 -3.54 31.55 -16.18
C TYR A 787 -3.54 32.70 -15.17
N LEU A 788 -4.74 33.14 -14.81
CA LEU A 788 -4.97 34.17 -13.81
C LEU A 788 -5.37 33.54 -12.48
N THR A 789 -4.80 34.02 -11.38
CA THR A 789 -5.25 33.69 -10.02
C THR A 789 -5.98 34.88 -9.42
N VAL A 790 -7.20 34.64 -8.95
CA VAL A 790 -8.01 35.66 -8.25
C VAL A 790 -8.19 35.19 -6.81
N ARG A 791 -7.81 36.03 -5.86
CA ARG A 791 -7.81 35.74 -4.42
C ARG A 791 -8.95 36.46 -3.70
N GLN A 792 -9.23 36.04 -2.48
CA GLN A 792 -10.18 36.72 -1.60
C GLN A 792 -9.84 38.20 -1.40
N GLN A 793 -8.55 38.54 -1.31
CA GLN A 793 -8.06 39.92 -1.25
C GLN A 793 -8.44 40.78 -2.47
N ASP A 794 -8.68 40.16 -3.64
CA ASP A 794 -9.07 40.86 -4.86
C ASP A 794 -10.56 41.21 -4.87
N ALA A 795 -11.30 40.85 -3.81
CA ALA A 795 -12.71 41.19 -3.64
C ALA A 795 -12.92 42.70 -3.83
N HIS A 796 -13.97 43.03 -4.55
CA HIS A 796 -14.24 44.38 -4.98
C HIS A 796 -15.73 44.66 -5.08
N ALA A 797 -16.10 45.90 -4.79
CA ALA A 797 -17.45 46.41 -4.93
C ALA A 797 -17.44 47.66 -5.81
N TRP A 798 -18.34 47.70 -6.79
CA TRP A 798 -18.52 48.85 -7.69
C TRP A 798 -20.01 49.15 -7.85
N ALA A 799 -20.33 50.26 -8.52
CA ALA A 799 -21.69 50.67 -8.78
C ALA A 799 -22.10 50.39 -10.23
N GLU A 800 -23.39 50.18 -10.45
CA GLU A 800 -24.02 50.25 -11.77
C GLU A 800 -25.10 51.31 -11.74
N VAL A 801 -25.16 52.14 -12.78
CA VAL A 801 -26.21 53.14 -12.98
C VAL A 801 -26.97 52.83 -14.25
N TRP A 802 -28.28 53.01 -14.24
CA TRP A 802 -29.08 52.84 -15.44
C TRP A 802 -29.22 54.16 -16.19
N LEU A 803 -28.85 54.16 -17.47
CA LEU A 803 -28.97 55.31 -18.36
C LEU A 803 -29.81 54.92 -19.58
N ALA A 804 -30.82 55.74 -19.88
CA ALA A 804 -31.69 55.52 -21.03
C ALA A 804 -30.87 55.38 -22.34
N GLY A 805 -31.18 54.36 -23.14
CA GLY A 805 -30.46 54.04 -24.38
C GLY A 805 -29.11 53.33 -24.22
N GLN A 806 -28.57 53.23 -23.00
CA GLN A 806 -27.32 52.51 -22.70
C GLN A 806 -27.56 51.28 -21.80
N GLY A 807 -28.61 51.30 -20.99
CA GLY A 807 -28.89 50.27 -20.00
C GLY A 807 -28.08 50.47 -18.72
N TRP A 808 -27.75 49.39 -18.03
CA TRP A 808 -26.86 49.40 -16.87
C TRP A 808 -25.41 49.61 -17.29
N VAL A 809 -24.81 50.69 -16.77
CA VAL A 809 -23.42 51.09 -17.02
C VAL A 809 -22.62 50.94 -15.73
N ARG A 810 -21.50 50.21 -15.81
CA ARG A 810 -20.54 50.07 -14.70
C ARG A 810 -19.85 51.40 -14.40
N VAL A 811 -19.84 51.78 -13.13
CA VAL A 811 -19.13 52.94 -12.61
C VAL A 811 -18.36 52.54 -11.34
N ASP A 812 -17.04 52.71 -11.35
CA ASP A 812 -16.20 52.41 -10.19
C ASP A 812 -15.65 53.70 -9.56
N PRO A 813 -16.23 54.16 -8.43
CA PRO A 813 -15.73 55.34 -7.73
C PRO A 813 -14.33 55.11 -7.13
N THR A 814 -13.93 53.87 -6.86
CA THR A 814 -12.58 53.53 -6.36
C THR A 814 -11.51 53.84 -7.40
N ALA A 815 -11.83 53.70 -8.69
CA ALA A 815 -10.91 53.98 -9.79
C ALA A 815 -10.43 55.44 -9.83
N VAL A 816 -11.22 56.36 -9.24
CA VAL A 816 -10.88 57.78 -9.14
C VAL A 816 -9.93 58.07 -7.96
N VAL A 817 -10.09 57.34 -6.85
CA VAL A 817 -9.33 57.55 -5.60
C VAL A 817 -8.01 56.78 -5.61
N ALA A 818 -8.05 55.53 -6.09
CA ALA A 818 -6.90 54.62 -6.12
C ALA A 818 -6.80 53.94 -7.50
N PRO A 819 -6.41 54.67 -8.56
CA PRO A 819 -6.34 54.12 -9.92
C PRO A 819 -5.40 52.90 -10.02
N ALA A 820 -4.34 52.85 -9.19
CA ALA A 820 -3.45 51.69 -9.12
C ALA A 820 -4.18 50.39 -8.73
N ARG A 821 -5.25 50.46 -7.91
CA ARG A 821 -6.05 49.29 -7.52
C ARG A 821 -6.70 48.59 -8.71
N ILE A 822 -7.01 49.35 -9.76
CA ILE A 822 -7.67 48.85 -10.97
C ILE A 822 -6.65 48.39 -12.02
N ARG A 823 -5.54 49.13 -12.15
CA ARG A 823 -4.52 48.91 -13.19
C ARG A 823 -3.43 47.91 -12.83
N THR A 824 -3.22 47.62 -11.55
CA THR A 824 -2.10 46.79 -11.09
C THR A 824 -2.60 45.67 -10.18
N ASP A 825 -2.32 45.74 -8.89
CA ASP A 825 -2.70 44.81 -7.82
C ASP A 825 -2.94 45.58 -6.51
N LEU A 826 -3.60 44.93 -5.54
CA LEU A 826 -3.93 45.55 -4.26
C LEU A 826 -2.68 45.96 -3.46
N GLY A 827 -1.60 45.18 -3.49
CA GLY A 827 -0.37 45.48 -2.75
C GLY A 827 0.33 46.75 -3.27
N THR A 828 0.45 46.87 -4.59
CA THR A 828 0.93 48.10 -5.23
C THR A 828 0.00 49.27 -4.92
N ALA A 829 -1.32 49.10 -4.97
CA ALA A 829 -2.26 50.18 -4.71
C ALA A 829 -2.21 50.75 -3.28
N LEU A 830 -1.91 49.92 -2.27
CA LEU A 830 -1.79 50.37 -0.88
C LEU A 830 -0.49 51.13 -0.60
N THR A 831 0.57 50.85 -1.37
CA THR A 831 1.90 51.47 -1.18
C THR A 831 2.12 52.63 -2.14
N GLN A 832 1.58 52.56 -3.35
CA GLN A 832 1.71 53.53 -4.42
C GLN A 832 0.36 53.70 -5.15
N PRO A 833 -0.60 54.48 -4.59
CA PRO A 833 -1.96 54.60 -5.10
C PRO A 833 -2.08 55.13 -6.55
N GLN A 834 -1.04 55.81 -7.04
CA GLN A 834 -0.98 56.39 -8.38
C GLN A 834 -0.11 55.59 -9.37
N ALA A 835 0.42 54.42 -8.98
CA ALA A 835 1.23 53.59 -9.86
C ALA A 835 0.48 53.19 -11.14
N THR A 836 1.20 53.17 -12.27
CA THR A 836 0.66 52.83 -13.60
C THR A 836 1.00 51.40 -14.04
N ALA A 837 1.94 50.73 -13.37
CA ALA A 837 2.35 49.36 -13.65
C ALA A 837 2.71 48.61 -12.36
N ALA A 838 2.47 47.30 -12.34
CA ALA A 838 2.81 46.44 -11.22
C ALA A 838 4.34 46.24 -11.13
N ARG A 839 4.87 46.08 -9.91
CA ARG A 839 6.28 45.77 -9.70
C ARG A 839 6.56 44.32 -10.13
N PRO A 840 7.62 44.03 -10.92
CA PRO A 840 7.93 42.67 -11.31
C PRO A 840 8.24 41.81 -10.08
N PRO A 841 7.77 40.54 -10.05
CA PRO A 841 8.00 39.66 -8.92
C PRO A 841 9.49 39.36 -8.77
N GLY A 842 9.98 39.43 -7.52
CA GLY A 842 11.34 39.01 -7.20
C GLY A 842 11.56 37.50 -7.45
N PRO A 843 12.81 37.02 -7.37
CA PRO A 843 13.16 35.63 -7.69
C PRO A 843 12.41 34.60 -6.83
N LEU A 844 12.24 34.87 -5.53
CA LEU A 844 11.47 34.01 -4.63
C LEU A 844 9.99 33.94 -5.02
N ALA A 845 9.37 35.09 -5.32
CA ALA A 845 7.99 35.16 -5.77
C ALA A 845 7.79 34.40 -7.09
N ARG A 846 8.74 34.50 -8.02
CA ARG A 846 8.73 33.72 -9.28
C ARG A 846 8.83 32.22 -9.04
N ALA A 847 9.66 31.77 -8.10
CA ALA A 847 9.74 30.36 -7.73
C ALA A 847 8.42 29.84 -7.14
N LEU A 848 7.77 30.62 -6.27
CA LEU A 848 6.45 30.28 -5.71
C LEU A 848 5.37 30.20 -6.79
N LEU A 849 5.38 31.11 -7.77
CA LEU A 849 4.47 31.06 -8.92
C LEU A 849 4.68 29.80 -9.78
N ARG A 850 5.93 29.34 -9.95
CA ARG A 850 6.21 28.05 -10.63
C ARG A 850 5.65 26.86 -9.87
N VAL A 851 5.80 26.84 -8.55
CA VAL A 851 5.22 25.79 -7.72
C VAL A 851 3.69 25.79 -7.84
N ASP A 852 3.05 26.96 -7.83
CA ASP A 852 1.61 27.09 -8.08
C ASP A 852 1.21 26.64 -9.50
N ALA A 853 2.03 26.91 -10.52
CA ALA A 853 1.81 26.42 -11.89
C ALA A 853 1.86 24.88 -11.97
N LEU A 854 2.83 24.25 -11.31
CA LEU A 854 2.93 22.80 -11.21
C LEU A 854 1.73 22.22 -10.44
N GLN A 855 1.35 22.84 -9.32
CA GLN A 855 0.19 22.48 -8.52
C GLN A 855 -1.10 22.54 -9.34
N ASN A 856 -1.31 23.62 -10.11
CA ASN A 856 -2.49 23.80 -10.95
C ASN A 856 -2.52 22.77 -12.09
N SER A 857 -1.37 22.49 -12.71
CA SER A 857 -1.25 21.47 -13.75
C SER A 857 -1.61 20.09 -13.20
N TRP A 858 -1.10 19.73 -12.01
CA TRP A 858 -1.47 18.51 -11.30
C TRP A 858 -2.97 18.46 -11.01
N ASN A 859 -3.54 19.55 -10.48
CA ASN A 859 -4.95 19.60 -10.14
C ASN A 859 -5.85 19.45 -11.38
N THR A 860 -5.43 19.99 -12.52
CA THR A 860 -6.20 19.90 -13.77
C THR A 860 -6.16 18.48 -14.35
N TRP A 861 -4.96 17.88 -14.43
CA TRP A 861 -4.77 16.60 -15.14
C TRP A 861 -4.94 15.35 -14.27
N VAL A 862 -4.67 15.45 -12.97
CA VAL A 862 -4.67 14.29 -12.06
C VAL A 862 -5.84 14.35 -11.09
N ALA A 863 -5.97 15.44 -10.32
CA ALA A 863 -7.05 15.56 -9.35
C ALA A 863 -8.42 15.76 -10.03
N GLY A 864 -8.47 16.54 -11.12
CA GLY A 864 -9.66 16.83 -11.91
C GLY A 864 -9.97 15.81 -13.01
N TYR A 865 -9.29 14.66 -13.02
CA TYR A 865 -9.53 13.62 -14.02
C TYR A 865 -10.91 12.98 -13.85
N ASP A 866 -11.87 13.43 -14.65
CA ASP A 866 -13.27 13.01 -14.61
C ASP A 866 -13.69 12.22 -15.87
N GLY A 867 -14.97 11.86 -15.97
CA GLY A 867 -15.51 11.15 -17.13
C GLY A 867 -15.39 11.94 -18.44
N THR A 868 -15.39 13.28 -18.38
CA THR A 868 -15.28 14.14 -19.57
C THR A 868 -13.85 14.18 -20.09
N GLN A 869 -12.86 14.31 -19.21
CA GLN A 869 -11.45 14.18 -19.56
C GLN A 869 -11.14 12.78 -20.09
N GLN A 870 -11.68 11.73 -19.46
CA GLN A 870 -11.53 10.35 -19.92
C GLN A 870 -12.08 10.17 -21.34
N ARG A 871 -13.32 10.60 -21.62
CA ARG A 871 -13.92 10.53 -22.97
C ARG A 871 -13.07 11.27 -24.00
N THR A 872 -12.54 12.45 -23.64
CA THR A 872 -11.66 13.24 -24.51
C THR A 872 -10.35 12.51 -24.81
N LEU A 873 -9.74 11.88 -23.80
CA LEU A 873 -8.53 11.08 -23.95
C LEU A 873 -8.77 9.85 -24.84
N LEU A 874 -9.86 9.11 -24.59
CA LEU A 874 -10.24 7.94 -25.39
C LEU A 874 -10.50 8.32 -26.86
N ALA A 875 -11.20 9.43 -27.09
CA ALA A 875 -11.46 9.94 -28.44
C ALA A 875 -10.15 10.27 -29.19
N ARG A 876 -9.17 10.90 -28.51
CA ARG A 876 -7.84 11.16 -29.11
C ARG A 876 -7.07 9.88 -29.45
N LEU A 877 -7.30 8.80 -28.70
CA LEU A 877 -6.68 7.50 -28.93
C LEU A 877 -7.45 6.64 -29.96
N GLY A 878 -8.53 7.18 -30.57
CA GLY A 878 -9.38 6.43 -31.50
C GLY A 878 -10.24 5.35 -30.83
N VAL A 879 -10.30 5.32 -29.50
CA VAL A 879 -11.16 4.43 -28.73
C VAL A 879 -12.51 5.15 -28.58
N GLY A 880 -13.57 4.57 -29.16
CA GLY A 880 -14.93 5.09 -28.98
C GLY A 880 -15.29 5.24 -27.49
N GLY A 881 -16.28 6.07 -27.17
CA GLY A 881 -16.67 6.38 -25.78
C GLY A 881 -16.90 5.15 -24.87
N VAL A 882 -17.04 5.40 -23.57
CA VAL A 882 -17.27 4.36 -22.55
C VAL A 882 -18.36 3.38 -23.00
N GLY A 883 -18.06 2.07 -22.97
CA GLY A 883 -18.94 1.01 -23.46
C GLY A 883 -18.68 0.58 -24.92
N SER A 884 -17.77 1.23 -25.64
CA SER A 884 -17.38 0.81 -26.99
C SER A 884 -16.62 -0.53 -27.00
N ALA A 885 -16.68 -1.26 -28.13
CA ALA A 885 -15.91 -2.49 -28.32
C ALA A 885 -14.39 -2.35 -28.04
N PRO A 886 -13.66 -1.33 -28.55
CA PRO A 886 -12.25 -1.15 -28.24
C PRO A 886 -12.01 -0.85 -26.74
N TYR A 887 -12.93 -0.17 -26.07
CA TYR A 887 -12.87 0.08 -24.63
C TYR A 887 -13.03 -1.22 -23.82
N LEU A 888 -14.02 -2.05 -24.17
CA LEU A 888 -14.23 -3.36 -23.55
C LEU A 888 -13.05 -4.31 -23.80
N LEU A 889 -12.46 -4.28 -25.00
CA LEU A 889 -11.24 -5.02 -25.33
C LEU A 889 -10.04 -4.55 -24.49
N ALA A 890 -9.88 -3.25 -24.26
CA ALA A 890 -8.82 -2.73 -23.40
C ALA A 890 -9.00 -3.17 -21.93
N LEU A 891 -10.23 -3.15 -21.43
CA LEU A 891 -10.57 -3.64 -20.08
C LEU A 891 -10.33 -5.16 -19.95
N ALA A 892 -10.72 -5.94 -20.97
CA ALA A 892 -10.48 -7.36 -21.04
C ALA A 892 -8.97 -7.68 -21.15
N ALA A 893 -8.21 -6.93 -21.95
CA ALA A 893 -6.76 -7.06 -22.06
C ALA A 893 -6.07 -6.76 -20.71
N LEU A 894 -6.52 -5.74 -19.99
CA LEU A 894 -6.11 -5.42 -18.61
C LEU A 894 -6.35 -6.59 -17.64
N ALA A 895 -7.56 -7.16 -17.66
CA ALA A 895 -7.90 -8.32 -16.84
C ALA A 895 -7.06 -9.55 -17.22
N VAL A 896 -6.84 -9.78 -18.51
CA VAL A 896 -5.96 -10.84 -19.02
C VAL A 896 -4.52 -10.60 -18.59
N LEU A 897 -3.99 -9.38 -18.64
CA LEU A 897 -2.65 -9.02 -18.14
C LEU A 897 -2.51 -9.26 -16.64
N ALA A 898 -3.55 -9.02 -15.85
CA ALA A 898 -3.56 -9.34 -14.43
C ALA A 898 -3.54 -10.87 -14.17
N VAL A 899 -4.12 -11.68 -15.06
CA VAL A 899 -4.19 -13.15 -14.96
C VAL A 899 -3.01 -13.85 -15.67
N LEU A 900 -2.36 -13.18 -16.63
CA LEU A 900 -1.29 -13.70 -17.50
C LEU A 900 -0.13 -14.33 -16.73
N PRO A 901 0.37 -13.75 -15.62
CA PRO A 901 1.42 -14.37 -14.82
C PRO A 901 1.02 -15.78 -14.35
N GLY A 902 -0.22 -15.96 -13.90
CA GLY A 902 -0.77 -17.25 -13.48
C GLY A 902 -0.85 -18.25 -14.62
N LEU A 903 -1.32 -17.83 -15.80
CA LEU A 903 -1.39 -18.66 -17.01
C LEU A 903 -0.01 -19.04 -17.57
N MET A 904 0.93 -18.09 -17.62
CA MET A 904 2.31 -18.36 -18.06
C MET A 904 3.06 -19.29 -17.11
N LEU A 905 2.76 -19.22 -15.81
CA LEU A 905 3.26 -20.12 -14.78
C LEU A 905 2.68 -21.53 -14.95
N ALA A 906 1.37 -21.67 -15.15
CA ALA A 906 0.70 -22.95 -15.42
C ALA A 906 1.26 -23.63 -16.70
N ARG A 907 1.44 -22.86 -17.78
CA ARG A 907 2.02 -23.35 -19.04
C ARG A 907 3.48 -23.77 -18.92
N ARG A 908 4.29 -23.06 -18.12
CA ARG A 908 5.70 -23.44 -17.90
C ARG A 908 5.85 -24.62 -16.93
N ALA A 909 4.89 -24.88 -16.04
CA ALA A 909 4.87 -26.06 -15.20
C ALA A 909 4.59 -27.35 -16.00
N ALA A 910 3.95 -27.24 -17.15
CA ALA A 910 3.62 -28.37 -18.02
C ALA A 910 4.78 -28.85 -18.94
N ARG A 911 5.92 -28.13 -19.01
CA ARG A 911 7.06 -28.51 -19.87
C ARG A 911 8.10 -29.35 -19.12
N PRO A 912 8.66 -30.42 -19.73
CA PRO A 912 9.78 -31.16 -19.15
C PRO A 912 11.00 -30.27 -18.91
N ARG A 913 11.60 -30.38 -17.72
CA ARG A 913 12.70 -29.52 -17.27
C ARG A 913 14.06 -29.95 -17.82
N ASP A 914 14.27 -31.25 -17.99
CA ASP A 914 15.48 -31.81 -18.61
C ASP A 914 15.63 -31.30 -20.07
N PRO A 915 16.77 -30.68 -20.45
CA PRO A 915 17.01 -30.20 -21.80
C PRO A 915 16.83 -31.25 -22.89
N LEU A 916 17.20 -32.51 -22.63
CA LEU A 916 17.04 -33.60 -23.57
C LEU A 916 15.56 -33.98 -23.69
N ALA A 917 14.88 -34.29 -22.57
CA ALA A 917 13.44 -34.59 -22.57
C ALA A 917 12.59 -33.44 -23.13
N ARG A 918 13.04 -32.19 -22.99
CA ARG A 918 12.40 -31.02 -23.59
C ARG A 918 12.52 -31.03 -25.11
N SER A 919 13.68 -31.38 -25.66
CA SER A 919 13.85 -31.54 -27.11
C SER A 919 12.93 -32.63 -27.66
N LEU A 920 12.73 -33.73 -26.94
CA LEU A 920 11.80 -34.79 -27.34
C LEU A 920 10.32 -34.38 -27.21
N HIS A 921 9.97 -33.64 -26.15
CA HIS A 921 8.64 -33.04 -26.00
C HIS A 921 8.34 -31.99 -27.08
N ASP A 922 9.32 -31.14 -27.40
CA ASP A 922 9.22 -30.15 -28.47
C ASP A 922 9.03 -30.85 -29.83
N LEU A 923 9.71 -31.97 -30.08
CA LEU A 923 9.49 -32.82 -31.27
C LEU A 923 8.05 -33.36 -31.33
N GLY A 924 7.52 -33.88 -30.22
CA GLY A 924 6.13 -34.35 -30.13
C GLY A 924 5.09 -33.27 -30.39
N THR A 925 5.31 -32.07 -29.84
CA THR A 925 4.41 -30.93 -30.12
C THR A 925 4.47 -30.46 -31.58
N ARG A 926 5.63 -30.57 -32.24
CA ARG A 926 5.82 -30.18 -33.65
C ARG A 926 5.17 -31.14 -34.63
N LEU A 927 5.23 -32.43 -34.33
CA LEU A 927 4.60 -33.47 -35.15
C LEU A 927 3.10 -33.62 -34.85
N GLY A 928 2.61 -33.02 -33.75
CA GLY A 928 1.24 -33.22 -33.27
C GLY A 928 1.02 -34.62 -32.69
N LEU A 929 2.09 -35.32 -32.35
CA LEU A 929 2.09 -36.69 -31.88
C LEU A 929 2.79 -36.73 -30.51
N PRO A 930 2.08 -36.69 -29.38
CA PRO A 930 2.71 -36.75 -28.08
C PRO A 930 3.32 -38.14 -27.82
N GLN A 931 4.38 -38.16 -27.02
CA GLN A 931 4.99 -39.40 -26.53
C GLN A 931 4.06 -40.08 -25.53
N LEU A 932 3.88 -41.39 -25.65
CA LEU A 932 3.06 -42.20 -24.76
C LEU A 932 3.79 -42.46 -23.42
N PRO A 933 3.06 -42.72 -22.32
CA PRO A 933 3.67 -43.07 -21.04
C PRO A 933 4.57 -44.31 -21.16
N GLY A 934 5.84 -44.18 -20.76
CA GLY A 934 6.82 -45.29 -20.83
C GLY A 934 7.43 -45.54 -22.20
N GLU A 935 7.04 -44.78 -23.23
CA GLU A 935 7.57 -44.94 -24.58
C GLU A 935 9.01 -44.43 -24.65
N THR A 936 9.95 -45.26 -25.12
CA THR A 936 11.36 -44.85 -25.26
C THR A 936 11.53 -43.87 -26.42
N PRO A 937 12.58 -43.02 -26.45
CA PRO A 937 12.84 -42.12 -27.58
C PRO A 937 12.92 -42.86 -28.93
N THR A 938 13.48 -44.07 -28.93
CA THR A 938 13.58 -44.94 -30.11
C THR A 938 12.21 -45.47 -30.54
N ALA A 939 11.39 -45.93 -29.59
CA ALA A 939 10.03 -46.40 -29.87
C ALA A 939 9.13 -45.26 -30.38
N TYR A 940 9.25 -44.08 -29.77
CA TYR A 940 8.56 -42.87 -30.21
C TYR A 940 8.95 -42.49 -31.64
N ALA A 941 10.24 -42.51 -31.98
CA ALA A 941 10.72 -42.21 -33.33
C ALA A 941 10.29 -43.26 -34.37
N ALA A 942 10.19 -44.53 -33.99
CA ALA A 942 9.67 -45.59 -34.87
C ALA A 942 8.18 -45.36 -35.17
N ARG A 943 7.35 -45.17 -34.15
CA ARG A 943 5.91 -44.87 -34.30
C ARG A 943 5.66 -43.57 -35.07
N ALA A 944 6.42 -42.51 -34.75
CA ALA A 944 6.33 -41.25 -35.48
C ALA A 944 6.81 -41.40 -36.94
N GLY A 945 7.78 -42.29 -37.21
CA GLY A 945 8.27 -42.62 -38.54
C GLY A 945 7.28 -43.43 -39.38
N GLU A 946 6.48 -44.30 -38.76
CA GLU A 946 5.36 -45.00 -39.43
C GLU A 946 4.28 -44.01 -39.89
N GLN A 947 3.97 -43.02 -39.04
CA GLN A 947 2.97 -42.00 -39.36
C GLN A 947 3.48 -40.90 -40.31
N PHE A 948 4.80 -40.64 -40.31
CA PHE A 948 5.45 -39.68 -41.20
C PHE A 948 6.65 -40.33 -41.92
N PRO A 949 6.42 -41.19 -42.95
CA PRO A 949 7.48 -41.98 -43.59
C PRO A 949 8.63 -41.15 -44.16
N ALA A 950 8.33 -39.96 -44.70
CA ALA A 950 9.34 -39.04 -45.24
C ALA A 950 10.32 -38.51 -44.19
N LEU A 951 9.95 -38.49 -42.91
CA LEU A 951 10.78 -38.03 -41.80
C LEU A 951 11.42 -39.18 -41.02
N ALA A 952 11.13 -40.44 -41.36
CA ALA A 952 11.51 -41.60 -40.55
C ALA A 952 13.03 -41.69 -40.31
N ALA A 953 13.85 -41.33 -41.30
CA ALA A 953 15.31 -41.30 -41.15
C ALA A 953 15.78 -40.20 -40.19
N GLU A 954 15.18 -39.01 -40.26
CA GLU A 954 15.53 -37.86 -39.41
C GLU A 954 15.08 -38.08 -37.95
N LEU A 955 13.89 -38.65 -37.75
CA LEU A 955 13.36 -39.00 -36.44
C LEU A 955 14.22 -40.07 -35.74
N ARG A 956 14.68 -41.09 -36.49
CA ARG A 956 15.62 -42.08 -35.99
C ARG A 956 16.95 -41.46 -35.57
N ALA A 957 17.47 -40.51 -36.36
CA ALA A 957 18.70 -39.79 -36.04
C ALA A 957 18.55 -38.92 -34.76
N VAL A 958 17.40 -38.26 -34.57
CA VAL A 958 17.11 -37.49 -33.35
C VAL A 958 17.04 -38.39 -32.11
N ALA A 959 16.41 -39.56 -32.22
CA ALA A 959 16.36 -40.54 -31.12
C ALA A 959 17.74 -41.13 -30.79
N ALA A 960 18.55 -41.44 -31.81
CA ALA A 960 19.92 -41.93 -31.63
C ALA A 960 20.79 -40.90 -30.91
N GLU A 961 20.71 -39.63 -31.31
CA GLU A 961 21.45 -38.53 -30.70
C GLU A 961 20.99 -38.24 -29.26
N TYR A 962 19.68 -38.29 -29.00
CA TYR A 962 19.13 -38.23 -27.64
C TYR A 962 19.73 -39.33 -26.76
N ASN A 963 19.73 -40.58 -27.22
CA ASN A 963 20.22 -41.72 -26.45
C ASN A 963 21.74 -41.64 -26.22
N ARG A 964 22.49 -41.18 -27.22
CA ARG A 964 23.94 -40.93 -27.11
C ARG A 964 24.26 -39.90 -26.04
N LEU A 965 23.53 -38.78 -26.01
CA LEU A 965 23.73 -37.71 -25.01
C LEU A 965 23.23 -38.11 -23.61
N ARG A 966 22.23 -38.98 -23.51
CA ARG A 966 21.64 -39.41 -22.23
C ARG A 966 22.39 -40.59 -21.58
N TYR A 967 22.91 -41.51 -22.37
CA TYR A 967 23.46 -42.79 -21.90
C TYR A 967 24.91 -43.05 -22.33
N GLY A 968 25.51 -42.18 -23.16
CA GLY A 968 26.89 -42.31 -23.60
C GLY A 968 27.92 -41.89 -22.54
N ARG A 969 29.13 -42.45 -22.61
CA ARG A 969 30.25 -42.21 -21.67
C ARG A 969 30.64 -40.73 -21.50
N ALA A 970 30.39 -39.89 -22.49
CA ALA A 970 30.72 -38.46 -22.46
C ALA A 970 29.66 -37.59 -21.72
N GLY A 971 28.51 -38.15 -21.34
CA GLY A 971 27.42 -37.40 -20.71
C GLY A 971 26.80 -36.32 -21.60
N SER A 972 25.91 -35.51 -21.01
CA SER A 972 25.19 -34.45 -21.71
C SER A 972 26.05 -33.18 -21.87
N ASP A 973 26.94 -33.15 -22.86
CA ASP A 973 27.68 -31.95 -23.24
C ASP A 973 26.72 -30.83 -23.71
N PRO A 974 26.82 -29.58 -23.17
CA PRO A 974 26.04 -28.43 -23.61
C PRO A 974 26.06 -28.16 -25.12
N ALA A 975 27.16 -28.46 -25.82
CA ALA A 975 27.22 -28.32 -27.28
C ALA A 975 26.35 -29.38 -27.98
N GLY A 976 26.41 -30.63 -27.53
CA GLY A 976 25.55 -31.72 -28.03
C GLY A 976 24.05 -31.48 -27.79
N VAL A 977 23.68 -30.96 -26.61
CA VAL A 977 22.27 -30.61 -26.30
C VAL A 977 21.75 -29.50 -27.23
N ARG A 978 22.59 -28.52 -27.59
CA ARG A 978 22.24 -27.49 -28.59
C ARG A 978 22.06 -28.09 -29.98
N GLY A 979 22.99 -28.95 -30.42
CA GLY A 979 22.90 -29.65 -31.69
C GLY A 979 21.63 -30.52 -31.83
N LEU A 980 21.26 -31.25 -30.78
CA LEU A 980 20.00 -32.02 -30.75
C LEU A 980 18.77 -31.11 -30.89
N ARG A 981 18.77 -29.97 -30.18
CA ARG A 981 17.66 -29.01 -30.23
C ARG A 981 17.51 -28.37 -31.61
N ASP A 982 18.62 -28.10 -32.29
CA ASP A 982 18.59 -27.51 -33.63
C ASP A 982 18.13 -28.54 -34.68
N ARG A 983 18.49 -29.82 -34.53
CA ARG A 983 17.91 -30.91 -35.35
C ARG A 983 16.40 -31.06 -35.13
N VAL A 984 15.93 -31.06 -33.88
CA VAL A 984 14.49 -31.06 -33.57
C VAL A 984 13.76 -29.85 -34.19
N ARG A 985 14.46 -28.72 -34.36
CA ARG A 985 13.89 -27.52 -34.99
C ARG A 985 13.76 -27.64 -36.50
N GLN A 986 14.60 -28.45 -37.14
CA GLN A 986 14.62 -28.69 -38.58
C GLN A 986 13.52 -29.68 -39.00
N VAL A 987 13.12 -30.60 -38.12
CA VAL A 987 11.96 -31.47 -38.34
C VAL A 987 10.69 -30.62 -38.47
N ARG A 988 10.10 -30.64 -39.67
CA ARG A 988 8.81 -29.99 -39.98
C ARG A 988 7.82 -31.04 -40.45
N ARG A 989 6.61 -31.01 -39.86
CA ARG A 989 5.52 -31.91 -40.26
C ARG A 989 5.24 -31.74 -41.77
N PRO A 990 5.29 -32.81 -42.58
CA PRO A 990 4.85 -32.74 -43.97
C PRO A 990 3.37 -32.36 -44.00
N ARG A 991 2.98 -31.48 -44.93
CA ARG A 991 1.60 -31.02 -45.06
C ARG A 991 0.70 -32.12 -45.57
#